data_AF-A0A924TTK2-F1
#
_entry.id   AF-A0A924TTK2-F1
#
_cell.length_a   1.000
_cell.length_b   1.000
_cell.length_c   1.000
_cell.angle_alpha   90.00
_cell.angle_beta   90.00
_cell.angle_gamma   90.00
#
_symmetry.space_group_name_H-M   'P 1'
#
loop_
_entity.id
_entity.type
_entity.pdbx_description
1 polymer ?
#
loop_
_entity_poly.entity_id
_entity_poly.type
_entity_poly.pdbx_seq_one_letter_code
_entity_poly.pdbx_strand_id
1 'polypeptide(L)'
;MLHRRLSAQAWHWTLPALGWLGGLALLQQCRRLPSEAEFAAVIVALVAALVWGLRRPHPLAWAVVALLLAFAQGAYRSEARLAEALPEAWEARDLLLEGRVDSLPSAVLGQGGSPGWRFEFALDAARDPAGAAPLVLPRHLLLSWYAQPGEDAPALRAGERWRLTARLKRPHGLMNPHAFDYELWMFEQDLRATGVVRPGAIVGQARLAEAPWWSLDGLRQRLREALQKRVADPSSAGLLAALSLGDQAAISRSDWALFRNTGIAHLVSISGLHVTMFAWGAQALVGWLWRRGGRLSLWVPTPLAARWMGVLAALMYALFSGWGVSSQRTVWRLFSIAALKSVGLRWPWPLSLLAACVIVTAVDPWAISQAGFWLSFAAVGLLMASGEEAPGRQGFKAHLKQGLRSQWVATLGLAPLSLLFFQQISVVGLLANWVAIPWVSFVVTPLALGGALLPGLWVWAEWCARALMACLRLLDGLPWAVWSLPVAPLWAQLAGLIGGALLVLPLPWRLRACGLGLLLPLLWPAPLRPGAGEFELLAADIGQGTAVLVRTAGHDLLYDSGPQYAPGADAGLRVLLPLLRAVGVDRLDALMLSHRDSDHVGGAASILAGLPVAALRSSLEPGHRLLIDSPPHSRCEAGQRWTWDGVQFDVLHPSAAGYERGLKSNALPCLLRISTAAGRSALLTGDIEAPQELALVAGMDAASLRSSVLLVPHHGSKTSSTEALPEAVAPQIAVVQRGYRNRFGHPAPPVLARYQAQGIALVTSPDCGA
;
A
#
# COMPACT_ATOMS: atom_id res chain seq x y z
N MET A 1 5.75 14.38 -47.38
CA MET A 1 6.89 13.43 -47.29
C MET A 1 7.57 13.41 -45.91
N LEU A 2 7.88 14.55 -45.26
CA LEU A 2 8.48 14.58 -43.91
C LEU A 2 7.65 13.82 -42.85
N HIS A 3 6.33 13.97 -42.86
CA HIS A 3 5.45 13.33 -41.88
C HIS A 3 5.40 11.78 -41.99
N ARG A 4 5.54 11.24 -43.22
CA ARG A 4 5.64 9.79 -43.48
C ARG A 4 7.02 9.21 -43.11
N ARG A 5 8.10 9.99 -43.23
CA ARG A 5 9.44 9.58 -42.77
C ARG A 5 9.54 9.59 -41.25
N LEU A 6 8.92 10.57 -40.58
CA LEU A 6 8.83 10.63 -39.12
C LEU A 6 7.97 9.50 -38.53
N SER A 7 6.88 9.09 -39.20
CA SER A 7 6.06 7.95 -38.75
C SER A 7 6.77 6.60 -38.93
N ALA A 8 7.56 6.43 -40.00
CA ALA A 8 8.37 5.23 -40.19
C ALA A 8 9.51 5.14 -39.16
N GLN A 9 10.19 6.24 -38.86
CA GLN A 9 11.21 6.29 -37.79
C GLN A 9 10.62 6.06 -36.39
N ALA A 10 9.39 6.51 -36.13
CA ALA A 10 8.74 6.27 -34.85
C ALA A 10 8.60 4.76 -34.54
N TRP A 11 8.25 3.95 -35.54
CA TRP A 11 8.13 2.49 -35.38
C TRP A 11 9.45 1.79 -35.02
N HIS A 12 10.58 2.39 -35.39
CA HIS A 12 11.91 1.84 -35.08
C HIS A 12 12.25 1.96 -33.59
N TRP A 13 11.66 2.93 -32.88
CA TRP A 13 11.91 3.16 -31.47
C TRP A 13 10.80 2.63 -30.55
N THR A 14 9.58 2.47 -31.06
CA THR A 14 8.47 1.93 -30.26
C THR A 14 8.70 0.48 -29.85
N LEU A 15 9.10 -0.38 -30.79
CA LEU A 15 9.32 -1.80 -30.50
C LEU A 15 10.44 -2.03 -29.45
N PRO A 16 11.62 -1.40 -29.55
CA PRO A 16 12.65 -1.45 -28.50
C PRO A 16 12.16 -1.01 -27.13
N ALA A 17 11.44 0.10 -27.06
CA ALA A 17 10.97 0.62 -25.78
C ALA A 17 9.84 -0.24 -25.17
N LEU A 18 8.98 -0.87 -25.98
CA LEU A 18 8.04 -1.89 -25.50
C LEU A 18 8.78 -3.16 -25.07
N GLY A 19 9.83 -3.56 -25.78
CA GLY A 19 10.72 -4.66 -25.39
C GLY A 19 11.32 -4.42 -24.01
N TRP A 20 11.86 -3.22 -23.76
CA TRP A 20 12.37 -2.80 -22.45
C TRP A 20 11.35 -3.00 -21.32
N LEU A 21 10.15 -2.44 -21.47
CA LEU A 21 9.09 -2.56 -20.47
C LEU A 21 8.64 -4.02 -20.31
N GLY A 22 8.58 -4.78 -21.41
CA GLY A 22 8.27 -6.21 -21.40
C GLY A 22 9.32 -7.03 -20.63
N GLY A 23 10.61 -6.71 -20.77
CA GLY A 23 11.69 -7.38 -20.03
C GLY A 23 11.57 -7.21 -18.52
N LEU A 24 11.27 -5.99 -18.07
CA LEU A 24 11.00 -5.73 -16.66
C LEU A 24 9.71 -6.41 -16.18
N ALA A 25 8.64 -6.37 -16.97
CA ALA A 25 7.38 -7.03 -16.63
C ALA A 25 7.54 -8.55 -16.52
N LEU A 26 8.35 -9.18 -17.38
CA LEU A 26 8.67 -10.61 -17.30
C LEU A 26 9.44 -10.94 -16.04
N LEU A 27 10.43 -10.12 -15.67
CA LEU A 27 11.18 -10.30 -14.42
C LEU A 27 10.25 -10.29 -13.19
N GLN A 28 9.28 -9.36 -13.15
CA GLN A 28 8.33 -9.25 -12.04
C GLN A 28 7.35 -10.43 -11.94
N GLN A 29 7.21 -11.24 -13.00
CA GLN A 29 6.41 -12.47 -12.96
C GLN A 29 7.20 -13.68 -12.43
N CYS A 30 8.52 -13.56 -12.29
CA CYS A 30 9.35 -14.65 -11.78
C CYS A 30 9.16 -14.80 -10.27
N ARG A 31 8.84 -16.02 -9.81
CA ARG A 31 8.73 -16.35 -8.37
C ARG A 31 10.05 -16.26 -7.63
N ARG A 32 11.17 -16.45 -8.34
CA ARG A 32 12.53 -16.30 -7.83
C ARG A 32 13.37 -15.56 -8.86
N LEU A 33 14.42 -14.90 -8.40
CA LEU A 33 15.43 -14.35 -9.31
C LEU A 33 16.10 -15.47 -10.12
N PRO A 34 16.55 -15.16 -11.36
CA PRO A 34 17.29 -16.12 -12.16
C PRO A 34 18.54 -16.60 -11.40
N SER A 35 18.78 -17.90 -11.43
CA SER A 35 20.03 -18.50 -10.96
C SER A 35 21.21 -18.03 -11.82
N GLU A 36 22.43 -18.22 -11.34
CA GLU A 36 23.65 -17.83 -12.08
C GLU A 36 23.68 -18.44 -13.51
N ALA A 37 23.26 -19.69 -13.66
CA ALA A 37 23.19 -20.36 -14.96
C ALA A 37 22.11 -19.77 -15.87
N GLU A 38 20.92 -19.47 -15.34
CA GLU A 38 19.84 -18.79 -16.08
C GLU A 38 20.26 -17.38 -16.48
N PHE A 39 20.96 -16.65 -15.60
CA PHE A 39 21.49 -15.33 -15.88
C PHE A 39 22.56 -15.38 -16.98
N ALA A 40 23.50 -16.33 -16.92
CA ALA A 40 24.48 -16.55 -17.98
C ALA A 40 23.81 -16.85 -19.33
N ALA A 41 22.75 -17.67 -19.34
CA ALA A 41 21.97 -17.94 -20.56
C ALA A 41 21.31 -16.67 -21.12
N VAL A 42 20.77 -15.79 -20.26
CA VAL A 42 20.23 -14.48 -20.67
C VAL A 42 21.31 -13.60 -21.29
N ILE A 43 22.52 -13.57 -20.72
CA ILE A 43 23.64 -12.81 -21.30
C ILE A 43 24.06 -13.37 -22.67
N VAL A 44 24.14 -14.69 -22.82
CA VAL A 44 24.42 -15.32 -24.13
C VAL A 44 23.34 -14.98 -25.15
N ALA A 45 22.07 -15.04 -24.76
CA ALA A 45 20.95 -14.65 -25.62
C ALA A 45 21.00 -13.15 -25.99
N LEU A 46 21.40 -12.28 -25.05
CA LEU A 46 21.59 -10.85 -25.29
C LEU A 46 22.69 -10.60 -26.32
N VAL A 47 23.82 -11.29 -26.21
CA VAL A 47 24.93 -11.20 -27.19
C VAL A 47 24.48 -11.70 -28.56
N ALA A 48 23.76 -12.83 -28.63
CA ALA A 48 23.22 -13.35 -29.89
C ALA A 48 22.23 -12.37 -30.54
N ALA A 49 21.33 -11.77 -29.74
CA ALA A 49 20.38 -10.76 -30.20
C ALA A 49 21.09 -9.49 -30.68
N LEU A 50 22.16 -9.07 -30.01
CA LEU A 50 22.98 -7.93 -30.42
C LEU A 50 23.68 -8.20 -31.76
N VAL A 51 24.29 -9.39 -31.92
CA VAL A 51 24.89 -9.80 -33.19
C VAL A 51 23.84 -9.84 -34.31
N TRP A 52 22.63 -10.33 -34.03
CA TRP A 52 21.53 -10.31 -34.99
C TRP A 52 21.12 -8.89 -35.36
N GLY A 53 20.95 -7.99 -34.39
CA GLY A 53 20.58 -6.59 -34.60
C GLY A 53 21.63 -5.78 -35.35
N LEU A 54 22.92 -6.07 -35.11
CA LEU A 54 24.04 -5.45 -35.85
C LEU A 54 24.15 -5.96 -37.29
N ARG A 55 23.93 -7.27 -37.52
CA ARG A 55 23.95 -7.87 -38.87
C ARG A 55 22.72 -7.53 -39.70
N ARG A 56 21.56 -7.41 -39.06
CA ARG A 56 20.28 -7.07 -39.68
C ARG A 56 19.55 -6.06 -38.78
N PRO A 57 19.70 -4.74 -39.03
CA PRO A 57 19.10 -3.69 -38.21
C PRO A 57 17.58 -3.65 -38.42
N HIS A 58 16.88 -4.59 -37.80
CA HIS A 58 15.43 -4.71 -37.79
C HIS A 58 14.92 -4.33 -36.40
N PRO A 59 13.81 -3.57 -36.27
CA PRO A 59 13.32 -3.10 -34.97
C PRO A 59 12.94 -4.24 -34.01
N LEU A 60 12.55 -5.40 -34.53
CA LEU A 60 12.32 -6.59 -33.71
C LEU A 60 13.60 -7.10 -33.03
N ALA A 61 14.74 -7.07 -33.72
CA ALA A 61 16.01 -7.49 -33.12
C ALA A 61 16.40 -6.57 -31.96
N TRP A 62 16.27 -5.26 -32.15
CA TRP A 62 16.49 -4.28 -31.10
C TRP A 62 15.46 -4.36 -29.96
N ALA A 63 14.23 -4.80 -30.24
CA ALA A 63 13.24 -5.11 -29.20
C ALA A 63 13.64 -6.29 -28.33
N VAL A 64 14.16 -7.37 -28.92
CA VAL A 64 14.69 -8.51 -28.17
C VAL A 64 15.92 -8.09 -27.35
N VAL A 65 16.83 -7.31 -27.93
CA VAL A 65 17.98 -6.75 -27.19
C VAL A 65 17.53 -5.93 -25.99
N ALA A 66 16.59 -5.00 -26.18
CA ALA A 66 16.09 -4.15 -25.11
C ALA A 66 15.37 -4.97 -24.02
N LEU A 67 14.60 -5.99 -24.39
CA LEU A 67 13.94 -6.90 -23.46
C LEU A 67 14.94 -7.66 -22.60
N LEU A 68 15.94 -8.29 -23.21
CA LEU A 68 16.95 -9.07 -22.50
C LEU A 68 17.85 -8.17 -21.64
N LEU A 69 18.19 -6.98 -22.12
CA LEU A 69 18.98 -6.01 -21.38
C LEU A 69 18.21 -5.51 -20.14
N ALA A 70 16.93 -5.17 -20.30
CA ALA A 70 16.09 -4.72 -19.19
C ALA A 70 15.89 -5.83 -18.16
N PHE A 71 15.65 -7.07 -18.60
CA PHE A 71 15.56 -8.23 -17.72
C PHE A 71 16.85 -8.44 -16.93
N ALA A 72 18.01 -8.44 -17.61
CA ALA A 72 19.31 -8.64 -16.97
C ALA A 72 19.66 -7.50 -16.00
N GLN A 73 19.46 -6.24 -16.39
CA GLN A 73 19.69 -5.09 -15.53
C GLN A 73 18.77 -5.12 -14.30
N GLY A 74 17.48 -5.39 -14.49
CA GLY A 74 16.51 -5.50 -13.41
C GLY A 74 16.85 -6.62 -12.44
N ALA A 75 17.24 -7.79 -12.96
CA ALA A 75 17.62 -8.94 -12.15
C ALA A 75 18.87 -8.62 -11.30
N TYR A 76 19.93 -8.10 -11.94
CA TYR A 76 21.16 -7.71 -11.25
C TYR A 76 20.92 -6.66 -10.15
N ARG A 77 20.13 -5.62 -10.43
CA ARG A 77 19.83 -4.59 -9.43
C ARG A 77 18.96 -5.13 -8.29
N SER A 78 18.06 -6.06 -8.59
CA SER A 78 17.23 -6.70 -7.56
C SER A 78 18.06 -7.62 -6.69
N GLU A 79 18.99 -8.39 -7.26
CA GLU A 79 19.93 -9.22 -6.51
C GLU A 79 20.84 -8.39 -5.60
N ALA A 80 21.45 -7.31 -6.13
CA ALA A 80 22.28 -6.40 -5.35
C ALA A 80 21.51 -5.79 -4.16
N ARG A 81 20.26 -5.37 -4.39
CA ARG A 81 19.39 -4.84 -3.34
C ARG A 81 18.98 -5.92 -2.32
N LEU A 82 18.71 -7.15 -2.78
CA LEU A 82 18.33 -8.26 -1.90
C LEU A 82 19.50 -8.73 -1.04
N ALA A 83 20.72 -8.69 -1.57
CA ALA A 83 21.96 -9.04 -0.86
C ALA A 83 22.23 -8.13 0.35
N GLU A 84 21.78 -6.87 0.30
CA GLU A 84 21.74 -5.96 1.46
C GLU A 84 20.60 -6.36 2.41
N ALA A 85 20.71 -7.51 3.06
CA ALA A 85 19.74 -8.00 4.04
C ALA A 85 20.37 -8.08 5.44
N LEU A 86 19.54 -7.90 6.48
CA LEU A 86 19.93 -8.18 7.85
C LEU A 86 20.28 -9.68 7.98
N PRO A 87 21.50 -10.07 8.42
CA PRO A 87 21.83 -11.47 8.63
C PRO A 87 20.96 -12.09 9.74
N GLU A 88 20.55 -13.36 9.58
CA GLU A 88 19.64 -14.04 10.53
C GLU A 88 20.19 -14.09 11.95
N ALA A 89 21.52 -14.23 12.07
CA ALA A 89 22.22 -14.26 13.33
C ALA A 89 22.00 -12.98 14.17
N TRP A 90 21.71 -11.84 13.53
CA TRP A 90 21.53 -10.54 14.17
C TRP A 90 20.06 -10.11 14.26
N GLU A 91 19.14 -10.91 13.75
CA GLU A 91 17.72 -10.61 13.84
C GLU A 91 17.20 -10.76 15.28
N ALA A 92 16.39 -9.81 15.71
CA ALA A 92 15.82 -9.72 17.06
C ALA A 92 16.85 -9.63 18.20
N ARG A 93 18.09 -9.24 17.90
CA ARG A 93 19.12 -8.87 18.88
C ARG A 93 19.19 -7.37 19.05
N ASP A 94 19.61 -6.92 20.23
CA ASP A 94 19.81 -5.51 20.52
C ASP A 94 21.17 -5.09 19.94
N LEU A 95 21.16 -4.11 19.04
CA LEU A 95 22.33 -3.65 18.30
C LEU A 95 22.55 -2.17 18.57
N LEU A 96 23.82 -1.77 18.71
CA LEU A 96 24.21 -0.37 18.82
C LEU A 96 24.41 0.20 17.42
N LEU A 97 23.58 1.18 17.06
CA LEU A 97 23.53 1.80 15.75
C LEU A 97 24.00 3.25 15.85
N GLU A 98 24.90 3.66 14.98
CA GLU A 98 25.29 5.05 14.78
C GLU A 98 24.91 5.49 13.38
N GLY A 99 24.27 6.65 13.26
CA GLY A 99 23.75 7.10 11.98
C GLY A 99 22.99 8.42 12.08
N ARG A 100 22.31 8.77 10.98
CA ARG A 100 21.54 10.02 10.84
C ARG A 100 20.06 9.73 10.66
N VAL A 101 19.22 10.57 11.24
CA VAL A 101 17.78 10.61 10.93
C VAL A 101 17.62 11.21 9.52
N ASP A 102 17.27 10.38 8.54
CA ASP A 102 17.28 10.72 7.11
C ASP A 102 15.90 11.08 6.55
N SER A 103 14.89 11.11 7.41
CA SER A 103 13.55 11.57 7.05
C SER A 103 13.01 12.53 8.10
N LEU A 104 11.93 13.22 7.76
CA LEU A 104 11.13 13.90 8.75
C LEU A 104 10.45 12.86 9.66
N PRO A 105 10.64 12.88 10.99
CA PRO A 105 10.00 11.94 11.90
C PRO A 105 8.47 12.02 11.80
N SER A 106 7.82 10.85 11.82
CA SER A 106 6.37 10.71 11.79
C SER A 106 5.86 10.30 13.17
N ALA A 107 4.85 11.00 13.67
CA ALA A 107 4.26 10.68 14.97
C ALA A 107 3.50 9.35 14.86
N VAL A 108 3.75 8.44 15.80
CA VAL A 108 3.09 7.14 15.88
C VAL A 108 2.69 6.85 17.32
N LEU A 109 1.62 6.08 17.48
CA LEU A 109 1.21 5.57 18.79
C LEU A 109 1.59 4.09 18.89
N GLY A 110 2.22 3.73 19.99
CA GLY A 110 2.52 2.34 20.35
C GLY A 110 1.30 1.62 20.92
N GLN A 111 1.50 0.36 21.31
CA GLN A 111 0.51 -0.36 22.11
C GLN A 111 0.25 0.40 23.43
N GLY A 112 -1.01 0.50 23.83
CA GLY A 112 -1.40 1.29 25.02
C GLY A 112 -1.44 2.80 24.80
N GLY A 113 -1.22 3.28 23.56
CA GLY A 113 -1.32 4.71 23.24
C GLY A 113 -0.08 5.54 23.57
N SER A 114 1.06 4.91 23.91
CA SER A 114 2.31 5.62 24.15
C SER A 114 2.77 6.37 22.90
N PRO A 115 3.04 7.68 22.99
CA PRO A 115 3.49 8.46 21.85
C PRO A 115 4.90 8.05 21.45
N GLY A 116 5.22 8.18 20.17
CA GLY A 116 6.51 7.83 19.62
C GLY A 116 6.75 8.39 18.23
N TRP A 117 7.94 8.13 17.72
CA TRP A 117 8.36 8.54 16.39
C TRP A 117 8.74 7.35 15.54
N ARG A 118 8.31 7.36 14.27
CA ARG A 118 8.83 6.49 13.23
C ARG A 118 9.59 7.31 12.22
N PHE A 119 10.79 6.87 11.86
CA PHE A 119 11.71 7.63 11.02
C PHE A 119 12.65 6.69 10.26
N GLU A 120 13.13 7.16 9.12
CA GLU A 120 14.19 6.49 8.37
C GLU A 120 15.55 6.89 8.95
N PHE A 121 16.43 5.89 9.07
CA PHE A 121 17.72 6.02 9.70
C PHE A 121 18.81 5.53 8.75
N ALA A 122 19.67 6.45 8.32
CA ALA A 122 20.84 6.16 7.52
C ALA A 122 21.98 5.74 8.44
N LEU A 123 22.35 4.46 8.39
CA LEU A 123 23.34 3.82 9.23
C LEU A 123 24.76 4.13 8.73
N ASP A 124 25.58 4.71 9.61
CA ASP A 124 27.01 4.91 9.38
C ASP A 124 27.82 3.71 9.89
N ALA A 125 27.46 3.19 11.06
CA ALA A 125 28.12 2.05 11.69
C ALA A 125 27.17 1.28 12.62
N ALA A 126 27.36 -0.03 12.71
CA ALA A 126 26.67 -0.88 13.68
C ALA A 126 27.66 -1.75 14.44
N ARG A 127 27.36 -2.01 15.72
CA ARG A 127 28.16 -2.83 16.62
C ARG A 127 27.25 -3.69 17.49
N ASP A 128 27.77 -4.85 17.87
CA ASP A 128 27.19 -5.64 18.95
C ASP A 128 27.51 -4.95 20.28
N PRO A 129 26.54 -4.69 21.17
CA PRO A 129 26.82 -4.18 22.52
C PRO A 129 27.87 -5.01 23.28
N ALA A 130 27.98 -6.32 23.01
CA ALA A 130 28.92 -7.23 23.66
C ALA A 130 30.25 -7.41 22.89
N GLY A 131 30.35 -6.91 21.65
CA GLY A 131 31.47 -7.18 20.74
C GLY A 131 32.06 -5.92 20.12
N ALA A 132 33.40 -5.87 19.99
CA ALA A 132 34.08 -4.70 19.43
C ALA A 132 34.07 -4.65 17.88
N ALA A 133 33.70 -5.74 17.20
CA ALA A 133 33.78 -5.82 15.75
C ALA A 133 32.63 -5.06 15.07
N PRO A 134 32.91 -4.28 14.00
CA PRO A 134 31.87 -3.62 13.22
C PRO A 134 31.02 -4.65 12.46
N LEU A 135 29.70 -4.43 12.46
CA LEU A 135 28.74 -5.25 11.73
C LEU A 135 28.38 -4.59 10.41
N VAL A 136 28.36 -5.40 9.34
CA VAL A 136 27.84 -4.97 8.04
C VAL A 136 26.33 -5.20 8.06
N LEU A 137 25.59 -4.11 8.19
CA LEU A 137 24.13 -4.09 8.16
C LEU A 137 23.65 -3.23 6.98
N PRO A 138 22.38 -3.35 6.59
CA PRO A 138 21.82 -2.50 5.55
C PRO A 138 21.90 -1.02 5.93
N ARG A 139 22.12 -0.16 4.93
CA ARG A 139 22.36 1.28 5.14
C ARG A 139 21.11 2.03 5.56
N HIS A 140 19.95 1.70 5.03
CA HIS A 140 18.71 2.42 5.31
C HIS A 140 17.74 1.54 6.11
N LEU A 141 17.38 2.02 7.30
CA LEU A 141 16.55 1.31 8.27
C LEU A 141 15.31 2.12 8.60
N LEU A 142 14.19 1.45 8.85
CA LEU A 142 12.98 2.09 9.39
C LEU A 142 12.88 1.81 10.89
N LEU A 143 13.12 2.83 11.71
CA LEU A 143 13.10 2.70 13.17
C LEU A 143 11.83 3.30 13.76
N SER A 144 11.32 2.69 14.83
CA SER A 144 10.25 3.24 15.67
C SER A 144 10.75 3.38 17.11
N TRP A 145 10.55 4.55 17.71
CA TRP A 145 10.94 4.86 19.08
C TRP A 145 9.72 5.33 19.86
N TYR A 146 9.26 4.49 20.78
CA TYR A 146 8.12 4.77 21.65
C TYR A 146 8.62 5.30 23.01
N ALA A 147 7.94 6.31 23.54
CA ALA A 147 8.12 6.76 24.91
C ALA A 147 7.70 5.67 25.90
N GLN A 148 8.26 5.70 27.10
CA GLN A 148 7.71 4.87 28.18
C GLN A 148 6.34 5.42 28.61
N PRO A 149 5.44 4.56 29.15
CA PRO A 149 4.17 5.03 29.68
C PRO A 149 4.37 6.17 30.70
N GLY A 150 3.77 7.33 30.45
CA GLY A 150 3.89 8.52 31.31
C GLY A 150 5.03 9.47 30.95
N GLU A 151 5.88 9.14 29.97
CA GLU A 151 6.90 10.05 29.43
C GLU A 151 6.45 10.69 28.11
N ASP A 152 6.98 11.88 27.83
CA ASP A 152 6.80 12.53 26.54
C ASP A 152 7.58 11.81 25.43
N ALA A 153 7.15 12.02 24.18
CA ALA A 153 7.85 11.50 23.02
C ALA A 153 9.32 11.98 22.99
N PRO A 154 10.28 11.13 22.56
CA PRO A 154 11.68 11.52 22.53
C PRO A 154 11.89 12.70 21.58
N ALA A 155 12.75 13.65 21.97
CA ALA A 155 13.01 14.87 21.21
C ALA A 155 13.92 14.60 20.00
N LEU A 156 13.36 13.96 18.97
CA LEU A 156 14.06 13.60 17.75
C LEU A 156 13.83 14.64 16.64
N ARG A 157 14.89 15.14 16.00
CA ARG A 157 14.77 16.00 14.82
C ARG A 157 15.43 15.41 13.59
N ALA A 158 14.89 15.76 12.43
CA ALA A 158 15.41 15.34 11.14
C ALA A 158 16.82 15.90 10.89
N GLY A 159 17.72 15.09 10.33
CA GLY A 159 19.10 15.44 10.05
C GLY A 159 20.07 15.34 11.23
N GLU A 160 19.61 15.06 12.45
CA GLU A 160 20.48 14.84 13.61
C GLU A 160 21.21 13.49 13.53
N ARG A 161 22.42 13.42 14.11
CA ARG A 161 23.17 12.17 14.25
C ARG A 161 22.97 11.59 15.64
N TRP A 162 22.64 10.32 15.68
CA TRP A 162 22.29 9.61 16.90
C TRP A 162 23.04 8.29 17.01
N ARG A 163 23.40 7.95 18.24
CA ARG A 163 23.71 6.60 18.67
C ARG A 163 22.47 6.03 19.35
N LEU A 164 21.95 4.91 18.86
CA LEU A 164 20.71 4.28 19.31
C LEU A 164 20.93 2.79 19.52
N THR A 165 20.35 2.25 20.58
CA THR A 165 20.24 0.79 20.73
C THR A 165 18.87 0.35 20.22
N ALA A 166 18.86 -0.44 19.14
CA ALA A 166 17.63 -0.90 18.52
C ALA A 166 17.64 -2.40 18.26
N ARG A 167 16.46 -3.00 18.35
CA ARG A 167 16.24 -4.39 17.97
C ARG A 167 15.73 -4.46 16.54
N LEU A 168 16.55 -4.97 15.64
CA LEU A 168 16.24 -5.03 14.21
C LEU A 168 15.50 -6.32 13.83
N LYS A 169 14.67 -6.22 12.80
CA LYS A 169 13.96 -7.31 12.14
C LYS A 169 14.09 -7.18 10.63
N ARG A 170 14.06 -8.30 9.92
CA ARG A 170 13.92 -8.27 8.46
C ARG A 170 12.59 -7.62 8.07
N PRO A 171 12.50 -6.94 6.92
CA PRO A 171 11.23 -6.52 6.36
C PRO A 171 10.32 -7.74 6.25
N HIS A 172 9.14 -7.66 6.85
CA HIS A 172 8.12 -8.69 6.72
C HIS A 172 6.73 -8.05 6.68
N GLY A 173 5.93 -8.47 5.71
CA GLY A 173 4.59 -7.96 5.43
C GLY A 173 3.54 -9.05 5.60
N LEU A 174 2.28 -8.63 5.69
CA LEU A 174 1.16 -9.57 5.71
C LEU A 174 0.89 -10.07 4.29
N MET A 175 0.77 -11.38 4.11
CA MET A 175 0.62 -12.03 2.80
C MET A 175 -0.85 -12.35 2.53
N ASN A 176 -1.62 -11.33 2.15
CA ASN A 176 -3.03 -11.50 1.79
C ASN A 176 -3.27 -11.13 0.31
N PRO A 177 -4.15 -11.87 -0.39
CA PRO A 177 -4.58 -11.51 -1.73
C PRO A 177 -5.10 -10.08 -1.79
N HIS A 178 -4.63 -9.32 -2.78
CA HIS A 178 -5.06 -7.94 -3.05
C HIS A 178 -4.86 -6.94 -1.89
N ALA A 179 -4.10 -7.31 -0.86
CA ALA A 179 -3.71 -6.39 0.19
C ALA A 179 -2.48 -5.57 -0.21
N PHE A 180 -2.17 -4.57 0.61
CA PHE A 180 -0.97 -3.77 0.42
C PHE A 180 0.29 -4.58 0.69
N ASP A 181 1.14 -4.72 -0.33
CA ASP A 181 2.44 -5.39 -0.22
C ASP A 181 3.46 -4.48 0.48
N TYR A 182 3.60 -4.68 1.79
CA TYR A 182 4.51 -3.90 2.63
C TYR A 182 5.98 -4.22 2.34
N GLU A 183 6.32 -5.47 1.99
CA GLU A 183 7.71 -5.86 1.72
C GLU A 183 8.19 -5.24 0.42
N LEU A 184 7.36 -5.30 -0.63
CA LEU A 184 7.63 -4.62 -1.89
C LEU A 184 7.77 -3.11 -1.69
N TRP A 185 6.88 -2.49 -0.93
CA TRP A 185 6.99 -1.06 -0.63
C TRP A 185 8.31 -0.72 0.07
N MET A 186 8.71 -1.49 1.09
CA MET A 186 9.99 -1.29 1.78
C MET A 186 11.17 -1.46 0.81
N PHE A 187 11.13 -2.48 -0.04
CA PHE A 187 12.16 -2.75 -1.05
C PHE A 187 12.30 -1.60 -2.06
N GLU A 188 11.17 -1.05 -2.53
CA GLU A 188 11.13 0.11 -3.42
C GLU A 188 11.72 1.37 -2.76
N GLN A 189 11.49 1.56 -1.46
CA GLN A 189 12.04 2.69 -0.68
C GLN A 189 13.49 2.48 -0.22
N ASP A 190 14.17 1.40 -0.63
CA ASP A 190 15.52 1.04 -0.14
C ASP A 190 15.58 0.70 1.37
N LEU A 191 14.44 0.41 1.99
CA LEU A 191 14.39 0.07 3.40
C LEU A 191 14.57 -1.44 3.56
N ARG A 192 15.69 -1.84 4.17
CA ARG A 192 16.13 -3.24 4.21
C ARG A 192 16.13 -3.86 5.61
N ALA A 193 15.78 -3.08 6.64
CA ALA A 193 15.39 -3.60 7.95
C ALA A 193 14.40 -2.66 8.64
N THR A 194 13.58 -3.22 9.53
CA THR A 194 12.79 -2.45 10.49
C THR A 194 13.36 -2.62 11.89
N GLY A 195 13.08 -1.71 12.81
CA GLY A 195 13.52 -1.87 14.19
C GLY A 195 12.75 -1.04 15.20
N VAL A 196 12.83 -1.46 16.46
CA VAL A 196 12.30 -0.70 17.59
C VAL A 196 13.45 -0.28 18.49
N VAL A 197 13.55 1.02 18.79
CA VAL A 197 14.53 1.57 19.73
C VAL A 197 14.15 1.11 21.15
N ARG A 198 15.10 0.52 21.88
CA ARG A 198 14.86 0.00 23.22
C ARG A 198 14.91 1.16 24.22
N PRO A 199 13.88 1.37 25.06
CA PRO A 199 13.89 2.45 26.03
C PRO A 199 14.87 2.15 27.18
N GLY A 200 15.64 3.15 27.61
CA GLY A 200 16.54 3.06 28.76
C GLY A 200 17.85 3.86 28.60
N ALA A 201 18.15 4.72 29.57
CA ALA A 201 19.37 5.55 29.63
C ALA A 201 20.68 4.75 29.76
N ILE A 202 20.61 3.44 30.00
CA ILE A 202 21.76 2.59 30.35
C ILE A 202 22.39 1.93 29.10
N VAL A 203 21.77 2.01 27.92
CA VAL A 203 22.31 1.40 26.69
C VAL A 203 22.49 2.43 25.58
N GLY A 204 23.52 3.26 25.74
CA GLY A 204 24.21 3.94 24.64
C GLY A 204 23.43 4.96 23.81
N GLN A 205 22.25 5.43 24.27
CA GLN A 205 21.50 6.45 23.55
C GLN A 205 22.16 7.82 23.72
N ALA A 206 22.68 8.39 22.62
CA ALA A 206 23.30 9.70 22.66
C ALA A 206 23.08 10.44 21.34
N ARG A 207 22.65 11.70 21.45
CA ARG A 207 22.70 12.62 20.32
C ARG A 207 24.16 13.01 20.08
N LEU A 208 24.72 12.56 18.97
CA LEU A 208 26.13 12.77 18.62
C LEU A 208 26.35 14.15 18.00
N ALA A 209 25.42 14.61 17.16
CA ALA A 209 25.50 15.92 16.51
C ALA A 209 24.12 16.46 16.13
N GLU A 210 23.99 17.78 16.13
CA GLU A 210 22.82 18.46 15.59
C GLU A 210 22.80 18.41 14.05
N ALA A 211 21.64 18.67 13.47
CA ALA A 211 21.50 18.76 12.02
C ALA A 211 22.38 19.90 11.47
N PRO A 212 23.22 19.63 10.45
CA PRO A 212 23.99 20.67 9.80
C PRO A 212 23.10 21.80 9.26
N TRP A 213 23.60 23.04 9.24
CA TRP A 213 22.81 24.19 8.77
C TRP A 213 22.35 24.07 7.32
N TRP A 214 23.10 23.34 6.49
CA TRP A 214 22.83 23.04 5.09
C TRP A 214 21.93 21.81 4.89
N SER A 215 21.54 21.11 5.96
CA SER A 215 20.64 19.95 5.87
C SER A 215 19.25 20.39 5.42
N LEU A 216 18.79 19.85 4.29
CA LEU A 216 17.44 20.07 3.79
C LEU A 216 16.40 19.55 4.78
N ASP A 217 16.61 18.37 5.38
CA ASP A 217 15.68 17.81 6.36
C ASP A 217 15.65 18.62 7.66
N GLY A 218 16.80 19.14 8.10
CA GLY A 218 16.86 20.07 9.22
C GLY A 218 16.13 21.40 8.95
N LEU A 219 16.14 21.89 7.70
CA LEU A 219 15.34 23.05 7.29
C LEU A 219 13.84 22.71 7.25
N ARG A 220 13.46 21.58 6.65
CA ARG A 220 12.07 21.10 6.58
C ARG A 220 11.48 20.91 7.97
N GLN A 221 12.24 20.33 8.91
CA GLN A 221 11.79 20.15 10.29
C GLN A 221 11.52 21.49 10.98
N ARG A 222 12.41 22.48 10.81
CA ARG A 222 12.21 23.83 11.36
C ARG A 222 10.96 24.50 10.78
N LEU A 223 10.73 24.36 9.47
CA LEU A 223 9.53 24.88 8.82
C LEU A 223 8.26 24.18 9.29
N ARG A 224 8.29 22.85 9.48
CA ARG A 224 7.18 22.07 10.04
C ARG A 224 6.83 22.54 11.45
N GLU A 225 7.81 22.69 12.33
CA GLU A 225 7.60 23.18 13.70
C GLU A 225 7.04 24.61 13.71
N ALA A 226 7.52 25.47 12.81
CA ALA A 226 7.00 26.84 12.66
C ALA A 226 5.55 26.86 12.14
N LEU A 227 5.22 25.99 11.19
CA LEU A 227 3.86 25.81 10.67
C LEU A 227 2.92 25.33 11.79
N GLN A 228 3.28 24.27 12.50
CA GLN A 228 2.48 23.69 13.59
C GLN A 228 2.24 24.67 14.74
N LYS A 229 3.16 25.60 15.00
CA LYS A 229 2.97 26.68 15.99
C LYS A 229 1.97 27.74 15.55
N ARG A 230 1.77 27.93 14.25
CA ARG A 230 0.93 28.99 13.68
C ARG A 230 -0.46 28.50 13.28
N VAL A 231 -0.55 27.26 12.83
CA VAL A 231 -1.77 26.62 12.35
C VAL A 231 -2.35 25.76 13.46
N ALA A 232 -3.48 26.17 14.01
CA ALA A 232 -4.06 25.53 15.19
C ALA A 232 -4.76 24.21 14.86
N ASP A 233 -5.42 24.10 13.70
CA ASP A 233 -6.08 22.86 13.26
C ASP A 233 -5.03 21.83 12.78
N PRO A 234 -4.92 20.65 13.44
CA PRO A 234 -3.96 19.61 13.05
C PRO A 234 -4.20 19.06 11.64
N SER A 235 -5.46 18.99 11.20
CA SER A 235 -5.82 18.47 9.87
C SER A 235 -5.28 19.39 8.78
N SER A 236 -5.52 20.70 8.93
CA SER A 236 -5.00 21.73 8.03
C SER A 236 -3.48 21.82 8.10
N ALA A 237 -2.87 21.74 9.29
CA ALA A 237 -1.41 21.72 9.43
C ALA A 237 -0.78 20.54 8.69
N GLY A 238 -1.35 19.34 8.81
CA GLY A 238 -0.91 18.16 8.07
C GLY A 238 -1.01 18.33 6.55
N LEU A 239 -2.13 18.85 6.04
CA LEU A 239 -2.33 19.13 4.62
C LEU A 239 -1.33 20.18 4.09
N LEU A 240 -1.13 21.27 4.82
CA LEU A 240 -0.19 22.32 4.44
C LEU A 240 1.27 21.84 4.48
N ALA A 241 1.64 21.03 5.47
CA ALA A 241 2.96 20.40 5.56
C ALA A 241 3.20 19.44 4.38
N ALA A 242 2.20 18.65 4.00
CA ALA A 242 2.28 17.75 2.85
C ALA A 242 2.48 18.50 1.53
N LEU A 243 1.70 19.57 1.30
CA LEU A 243 1.75 20.36 0.06
C LEU A 243 3.03 21.21 -0.07
N SER A 244 3.54 21.76 1.03
CA SER A 244 4.70 22.68 1.01
C SER A 244 6.04 21.98 1.27
N LEU A 245 6.10 21.03 2.20
CA LEU A 245 7.33 20.37 2.66
C LEU A 245 7.46 18.92 2.17
N GLY A 246 6.44 18.39 1.51
CA GLY A 246 6.36 16.98 1.10
C GLY A 246 6.12 16.01 2.25
N ASP A 247 5.63 16.51 3.36
CA ASP A 247 5.44 15.75 4.59
C ASP A 247 4.07 15.05 4.64
N GLN A 248 3.96 13.96 3.91
CA GLN A 248 2.74 13.15 3.85
C GLN A 248 2.41 12.43 5.16
N ALA A 249 3.41 12.22 6.01
CA ALA A 249 3.26 11.51 7.27
C ALA A 249 2.59 12.36 8.36
N ALA A 250 2.51 13.68 8.17
CA ALA A 250 1.74 14.56 9.06
C ALA A 250 0.22 14.48 8.87
N ILE A 251 -0.25 13.84 7.80
CA ILE A 251 -1.68 13.68 7.53
C ILE A 251 -2.23 12.51 8.34
N SER A 252 -3.34 12.75 9.05
CA SER A 252 -4.01 11.71 9.82
C SER A 252 -4.58 10.61 8.91
N ARG A 253 -4.82 9.43 9.47
CA ARG A 253 -5.38 8.31 8.70
C ARG A 253 -6.81 8.56 8.22
N SER A 254 -7.61 9.23 9.04
CA SER A 254 -8.98 9.64 8.68
C SER A 254 -8.97 10.64 7.53
N ASP A 255 -8.04 11.59 7.52
CA ASP A 255 -7.91 12.54 6.40
C ASP A 255 -7.41 11.84 5.13
N TRP A 256 -6.50 10.86 5.25
CA TRP A 256 -6.13 10.00 4.11
C TRP A 256 -7.31 9.21 3.55
N ALA A 257 -8.22 8.73 4.40
CA ALA A 257 -9.46 8.10 3.96
C ALA A 257 -10.35 9.10 3.21
N LEU A 258 -10.54 10.30 3.77
CA LEU A 258 -11.29 11.38 3.12
C LEU A 258 -10.74 11.71 1.72
N PHE A 259 -9.41 11.89 1.58
CA PHE A 259 -8.79 12.21 0.30
C PHE A 259 -8.89 11.07 -0.72
N ARG A 260 -8.84 9.83 -0.26
CA ARG A 260 -9.00 8.65 -1.13
C ARG A 260 -10.45 8.50 -1.58
N ASN A 261 -11.41 8.65 -0.67
CA ASN A 261 -12.83 8.52 -0.94
C ASN A 261 -13.36 9.63 -1.86
N THR A 262 -12.82 10.85 -1.72
CA THR A 262 -13.15 11.99 -2.60
C THR A 262 -12.28 12.05 -3.87
N GLY A 263 -11.38 11.09 -4.08
CA GLY A 263 -10.60 10.98 -5.30
C GLY A 263 -9.51 12.04 -5.50
N ILE A 264 -9.11 12.76 -4.44
CA ILE A 264 -8.09 13.82 -4.49
C ILE A 264 -6.74 13.42 -3.87
N ALA A 265 -6.56 12.17 -3.44
CA ALA A 265 -5.32 11.69 -2.82
C ALA A 265 -4.04 12.00 -3.64
N HIS A 266 -4.14 11.97 -4.97
CA HIS A 266 -3.05 12.28 -5.90
C HIS A 266 -2.62 13.76 -5.91
N LEU A 267 -3.49 14.66 -5.46
CA LEU A 267 -3.23 16.10 -5.37
C LEU A 267 -2.44 16.45 -4.10
N VAL A 268 -2.71 15.69 -3.02
CA VAL A 268 -2.13 15.88 -1.69
C VAL A 268 -0.72 15.30 -1.58
N SER A 269 -0.47 14.15 -2.21
CA SER A 269 0.89 13.75 -2.54
C SER A 269 1.45 14.75 -3.53
N ILE A 270 2.67 15.27 -3.34
CA ILE A 270 3.28 16.26 -4.26
C ILE A 270 3.13 15.76 -5.69
N SER A 271 2.18 16.38 -6.36
CA SER A 271 1.75 15.97 -7.68
C SER A 271 2.79 16.44 -8.68
N GLY A 272 2.89 15.73 -9.80
CA GLY A 272 3.67 16.23 -10.93
C GLY A 272 3.24 17.64 -11.34
N LEU A 273 1.96 18.00 -11.14
CA LEU A 273 1.46 19.34 -11.40
C LEU A 273 2.20 20.40 -10.58
N HIS A 274 2.38 20.22 -9.26
CA HIS A 274 3.12 21.17 -8.43
C HIS A 274 4.56 21.36 -8.92
N VAL A 275 5.27 20.26 -9.17
CA VAL A 275 6.65 20.29 -9.69
C VAL A 275 6.72 20.97 -11.07
N THR A 276 5.77 20.66 -11.97
CA THR A 276 5.71 21.31 -13.30
C THR A 276 5.33 22.77 -13.23
N MET A 277 4.46 23.18 -12.30
CA MET A 277 4.06 24.57 -12.11
C MET A 277 5.26 25.42 -11.69
N PHE A 278 6.09 24.91 -10.77
CA PHE A 278 7.35 25.54 -10.42
C PHE A 278 8.31 25.63 -11.61
N ALA A 279 8.45 24.56 -12.39
CA ALA A 279 9.26 24.57 -13.60
C ALA A 279 8.80 25.62 -14.61
N TRP A 280 7.49 25.74 -14.82
CA TRP A 280 6.89 26.73 -15.72
C TRP A 280 7.04 28.16 -15.19
N GLY A 281 6.84 28.38 -13.89
CA GLY A 281 7.06 29.67 -13.25
C GLY A 281 8.51 30.14 -13.39
N ALA A 282 9.47 29.25 -13.12
CA ALA A 282 10.89 29.51 -13.33
C ALA A 282 11.22 29.76 -14.81
N GLN A 283 10.67 28.96 -15.72
CA GLN A 283 10.82 29.17 -17.17
C GLN A 283 10.31 30.55 -17.62
N ALA A 284 9.14 30.97 -17.13
CA ALA A 284 8.55 32.26 -17.47
C ALA A 284 9.37 33.43 -16.93
N LEU A 285 9.78 33.35 -15.65
CA LEU A 285 10.58 34.38 -15.00
C LEU A 285 11.96 34.50 -15.64
N VAL A 286 12.68 33.39 -15.79
CA VAL A 286 13.99 33.36 -16.42
C VAL A 286 13.87 33.81 -17.87
N GLY A 287 12.90 33.30 -18.63
CA GLY A 287 12.68 33.72 -20.01
C GLY A 287 12.40 35.23 -20.14
N TRP A 288 11.67 35.82 -19.19
CA TRP A 288 11.45 37.26 -19.14
C TRP A 288 12.73 38.05 -18.80
N LEU A 289 13.50 37.62 -17.80
CA LEU A 289 14.78 38.24 -17.43
C LEU A 289 15.82 38.12 -18.56
N TRP A 290 15.93 36.95 -19.18
CA TRP A 290 16.91 36.66 -20.24
C TRP A 290 16.68 37.51 -21.49
N ARG A 291 15.40 37.79 -21.82
CA ARG A 291 15.04 38.70 -22.92
C ARG A 291 15.43 40.16 -22.65
N ARG A 292 15.53 40.56 -21.37
CA ARG A 292 15.98 41.91 -21.00
C ARG A 292 17.49 42.06 -21.08
N GLY A 293 18.23 40.98 -20.80
CA GLY A 293 19.68 40.92 -20.98
C GLY A 293 20.07 40.62 -22.43
N GLY A 294 20.02 41.61 -23.32
CA GLY A 294 20.27 41.42 -24.76
C GLY A 294 21.58 40.68 -25.10
N ARG A 295 22.63 40.83 -24.28
CA ARG A 295 23.91 40.11 -24.42
C ARG A 295 23.81 38.60 -24.12
N LEU A 296 22.99 38.19 -23.16
CA LEU A 296 22.82 36.78 -22.77
C LEU A 296 22.05 35.98 -23.83
N SER A 297 21.13 36.64 -24.54
CA SER A 297 20.38 36.05 -25.64
C SER A 297 21.25 35.75 -26.88
N LEU A 298 22.41 36.40 -27.00
CA LEU A 298 23.41 36.12 -28.04
C LEU A 298 24.26 34.89 -27.72
N TRP A 299 24.40 34.53 -26.44
CA TRP A 299 25.22 33.39 -26.00
C TRP A 299 24.40 32.09 -25.97
N VAL A 300 23.17 32.17 -25.45
CA VAL A 300 22.27 31.01 -25.35
C VAL A 300 20.86 31.44 -25.75
N PRO A 301 20.20 30.72 -26.68
CA PRO A 301 18.81 31.00 -27.03
C PRO A 301 17.91 30.97 -25.79
N THR A 302 17.09 32.01 -25.59
CA THR A 302 16.15 32.13 -24.46
C THR A 302 15.33 30.87 -24.20
N PRO A 303 14.75 30.18 -25.21
CA PRO A 303 13.96 28.98 -24.96
C PRO A 303 14.77 27.80 -24.42
N LEU A 304 16.08 27.75 -24.69
CA LEU A 304 16.98 26.72 -24.18
C LEU A 304 17.34 27.01 -22.72
N ALA A 305 17.79 28.24 -22.43
CA ALA A 305 18.13 28.68 -21.07
C ALA A 305 16.92 28.56 -20.12
N ALA A 306 15.77 29.10 -20.52
CA ALA A 306 14.55 29.01 -19.72
C ALA A 306 14.18 27.56 -19.41
N ARG A 307 14.26 26.66 -20.40
CA ARG A 307 13.87 25.26 -20.24
C ARG A 307 14.71 24.54 -19.20
N TRP A 308 16.03 24.64 -19.31
CA TRP A 308 16.96 24.01 -18.37
C TRP A 308 16.87 24.61 -16.97
N MET A 309 16.63 25.92 -16.86
CA MET A 309 16.35 26.53 -15.56
C MET A 309 15.04 26.04 -14.94
N GLY A 310 14.02 25.74 -15.76
CA GLY A 310 12.81 25.06 -15.28
C GLY A 310 13.07 23.64 -14.75
N VAL A 311 13.92 22.87 -15.45
CA VAL A 311 14.33 21.54 -14.98
C VAL A 311 15.11 21.64 -13.68
N LEU A 312 16.03 22.61 -13.57
CA LEU A 312 16.78 22.87 -12.34
C LEU A 312 15.86 23.27 -11.18
N ALA A 313 14.89 24.17 -11.42
CA ALA A 313 13.91 24.56 -10.40
C ALA A 313 13.06 23.37 -9.94
N ALA A 314 12.60 22.52 -10.87
CA ALA A 314 11.89 21.29 -10.54
C ALA A 314 12.75 20.32 -9.72
N LEU A 315 14.03 20.15 -10.08
CA LEU A 315 14.98 19.32 -9.35
C LEU A 315 15.18 19.85 -7.92
N MET A 316 15.43 21.15 -7.77
CA MET A 316 15.61 21.78 -6.46
C MET A 316 14.37 21.63 -5.58
N TYR A 317 13.17 21.87 -6.13
CA TYR A 317 11.92 21.67 -5.38
C TYR A 317 11.70 20.20 -5.03
N ALA A 318 11.94 19.27 -5.96
CA ALA A 318 11.80 17.84 -5.70
C ALA A 318 12.76 17.35 -4.61
N LEU A 319 14.01 17.82 -4.59
CA LEU A 319 14.98 17.51 -3.53
C LEU A 319 14.55 18.13 -2.20
N PHE A 320 14.15 19.40 -2.20
CA PHE A 320 13.64 20.08 -1.00
C PHE A 320 12.41 19.39 -0.43
N SER A 321 11.56 18.81 -1.26
CA SER A 321 10.35 18.14 -0.84
C SER A 321 10.54 16.67 -0.45
N GLY A 322 11.78 16.20 -0.30
CA GLY A 322 12.11 14.84 0.15
C GLY A 322 12.30 13.80 -0.96
N TRP A 323 12.52 14.22 -2.22
CA TRP A 323 12.87 13.34 -3.34
C TRP A 323 11.93 12.14 -3.55
N GLY A 324 10.64 12.29 -3.25
CA GLY A 324 9.67 11.20 -3.39
C GLY A 324 9.49 10.71 -4.84
N VAL A 325 9.12 9.43 -5.02
CA VAL A 325 9.09 8.77 -6.33
C VAL A 325 8.21 9.50 -7.36
N SER A 326 7.09 10.09 -6.94
CA SER A 326 6.23 10.94 -7.79
C SER A 326 6.97 12.16 -8.36
N SER A 327 7.74 12.85 -7.52
CA SER A 327 8.53 14.02 -7.91
C SER A 327 9.68 13.63 -8.83
N GLN A 328 10.38 12.52 -8.53
CA GLN A 328 11.45 11.98 -9.37
C GLN A 328 10.96 11.72 -10.81
N ARG A 329 9.82 11.03 -10.97
CA ARG A 329 9.23 10.75 -12.29
C ARG A 329 8.95 12.03 -13.08
N THR A 330 8.50 13.07 -12.39
CA THR A 330 8.21 14.37 -13.03
C THR A 330 9.49 15.07 -13.47
N VAL A 331 10.52 15.08 -12.62
CA VAL A 331 11.84 15.64 -12.96
C VAL A 331 12.45 14.90 -14.14
N TRP A 332 12.46 13.56 -14.13
CA TRP A 332 12.97 12.76 -15.24
C TRP A 332 12.20 12.98 -16.54
N ARG A 333 10.87 13.15 -16.47
CA ARG A 333 10.05 13.49 -17.64
C ARG A 333 10.40 14.88 -18.20
N LEU A 334 10.50 15.89 -17.33
CA LEU A 334 10.87 17.26 -17.72
C LEU A 334 12.28 17.30 -18.32
N PHE A 335 13.23 16.61 -17.69
CA PHE A 335 14.60 16.45 -18.19
C PHE A 335 14.61 15.79 -19.56
N SER A 336 13.89 14.67 -19.75
CA SER A 336 13.82 13.94 -21.01
C SER A 336 13.29 14.82 -22.14
N ILE A 337 12.17 15.52 -21.89
CA ILE A 337 11.59 16.47 -22.86
C ILE A 337 12.56 17.62 -23.14
N ALA A 338 13.27 18.11 -22.12
CA ALA A 338 14.24 19.18 -22.28
C ALA A 338 15.45 18.76 -23.11
N ALA A 339 16.00 17.58 -22.87
CA ALA A 339 17.10 16.99 -23.62
C ALA A 339 16.71 16.78 -25.08
N LEU A 340 15.59 16.10 -25.35
CA LEU A 340 15.11 15.85 -26.72
C LEU A 340 14.93 17.15 -27.52
N LYS A 341 14.27 18.15 -26.92
CA LYS A 341 14.09 19.46 -27.56
C LYS A 341 15.38 20.28 -27.70
N SER A 342 16.42 19.98 -26.91
CA SER A 342 17.72 20.67 -27.01
C SER A 342 18.56 20.15 -28.17
N VAL A 343 18.43 18.85 -28.48
CA VAL A 343 19.09 18.20 -29.64
C VAL A 343 18.31 18.41 -30.94
N GLY A 344 17.16 19.12 -30.89
CA GLY A 344 16.33 19.41 -32.06
C GLY A 344 15.43 18.25 -32.50
N LEU A 345 15.32 17.19 -31.68
CA LEU A 345 14.44 16.05 -31.96
C LEU A 345 12.98 16.44 -31.73
N ARG A 346 12.19 16.47 -32.81
CA ARG A 346 10.75 16.75 -32.80
C ARG A 346 9.96 15.43 -32.88
N TRP A 347 10.10 14.61 -31.85
CA TRP A 347 9.40 13.34 -31.78
C TRP A 347 7.89 13.52 -31.56
N PRO A 348 7.05 12.63 -32.10
CA PRO A 348 5.65 12.55 -31.71
C PRO A 348 5.51 12.39 -30.19
N TRP A 349 4.43 12.92 -29.62
CA TRP A 349 4.19 12.83 -28.19
C TRP A 349 4.18 11.38 -27.63
N PRO A 350 3.66 10.34 -28.32
CA PRO A 350 3.67 8.98 -27.78
C PRO A 350 5.09 8.47 -27.61
N LEU A 351 5.96 8.77 -28.56
CA LEU A 351 7.36 8.37 -28.52
C LEU A 351 8.13 9.12 -27.42
N SER A 352 7.83 10.40 -27.22
CA SER A 352 8.41 11.19 -26.13
C SER A 352 7.98 10.66 -24.75
N LEU A 353 6.71 10.26 -24.62
CA LEU A 353 6.17 9.67 -23.39
C LEU A 353 6.78 8.30 -23.13
N LEU A 354 6.88 7.45 -24.16
CA LEU A 354 7.49 6.13 -24.08
C LEU A 354 8.99 6.20 -23.74
N ALA A 355 9.72 7.16 -24.31
CA ALA A 355 11.12 7.41 -23.96
C ALA A 355 11.26 7.82 -22.49
N ALA A 356 10.36 8.67 -21.98
CA ALA A 356 10.32 9.01 -20.56
C ALA A 356 10.01 7.77 -19.69
N CYS A 357 9.13 6.86 -20.11
CA CYS A 357 8.91 5.58 -19.41
C CYS A 357 10.20 4.75 -19.33
N VAL A 358 10.92 4.60 -20.44
CA VAL A 358 12.19 3.85 -20.50
C VAL A 358 13.24 4.49 -19.59
N ILE A 359 13.40 5.82 -19.63
CA ILE A 359 14.38 6.52 -18.79
C ILE A 359 14.07 6.33 -17.30
N VAL A 360 12.80 6.52 -16.92
CA VAL A 360 12.38 6.31 -15.52
C VAL A 360 12.65 4.87 -15.09
N THR A 361 12.27 3.89 -15.90
CA THR A 361 12.44 2.47 -15.56
C THR A 361 13.89 1.97 -15.66
N ALA A 362 14.74 2.64 -16.44
CA ALA A 362 16.18 2.37 -16.44
C ALA A 362 16.88 2.86 -15.18
N VAL A 363 16.42 3.99 -14.62
CA VAL A 363 16.90 4.54 -13.35
C VAL A 363 16.32 3.77 -12.16
N ASP A 364 15.06 3.36 -12.25
CA ASP A 364 14.33 2.61 -11.22
C ASP A 364 13.52 1.47 -11.87
N PRO A 365 14.08 0.24 -11.95
CA PRO A 365 13.42 -0.91 -12.56
C PRO A 365 12.09 -1.30 -11.91
N TRP A 366 11.91 -0.98 -10.62
CA TRP A 366 10.74 -1.37 -9.83
C TRP A 366 9.58 -0.39 -10.00
N ALA A 367 9.80 0.77 -10.63
CA ALA A 367 8.75 1.73 -10.94
C ALA A 367 7.57 1.12 -11.70
N ILE A 368 7.77 0.03 -12.47
CA ILE A 368 6.70 -0.67 -13.18
C ILE A 368 5.70 -1.39 -12.25
N SER A 369 6.12 -1.74 -11.04
CA SER A 369 5.28 -2.37 -10.02
C SER A 369 4.39 -1.37 -9.27
N GLN A 370 4.70 -0.06 -9.37
CA GLN A 370 3.97 0.99 -8.69
C GLN A 370 2.72 1.42 -9.46
N ALA A 371 1.56 1.40 -8.80
CA ALA A 371 0.31 1.96 -9.34
C ALA A 371 0.46 3.42 -9.79
N GLY A 372 1.22 4.22 -9.04
CA GLY A 372 1.45 5.65 -9.34
C GLY A 372 2.23 5.92 -10.64
N PHE A 373 3.04 4.96 -11.11
CA PHE A 373 3.69 5.04 -12.41
C PHE A 373 2.64 4.96 -13.53
N TRP A 374 1.81 3.91 -13.52
CA TRP A 374 0.78 3.68 -14.53
C TRP A 374 -0.25 4.80 -14.56
N LEU A 375 -0.78 5.20 -13.41
CA LEU A 375 -1.75 6.30 -13.32
C LEU A 375 -1.19 7.61 -13.88
N SER A 376 0.08 7.92 -13.63
CA SER A 376 0.71 9.15 -14.13
C SER A 376 0.89 9.14 -15.65
N PHE A 377 1.48 8.08 -16.19
CA PHE A 377 1.76 7.99 -17.63
C PHE A 377 0.47 7.80 -18.44
N ALA A 378 -0.49 7.02 -17.95
CA ALA A 378 -1.80 6.88 -18.58
C ALA A 378 -2.58 8.20 -18.58
N ALA A 379 -2.57 8.96 -17.49
CA ALA A 379 -3.26 10.26 -17.43
C ALA A 379 -2.74 11.22 -18.50
N VAL A 380 -1.41 11.40 -18.56
CA VAL A 380 -0.78 12.27 -19.56
C VAL A 380 -1.01 11.74 -20.97
N GLY A 381 -0.87 10.44 -21.19
CA GLY A 381 -1.10 9.82 -22.49
C GLY A 381 -2.53 10.01 -23.00
N LEU A 382 -3.53 9.81 -22.13
CA LEU A 382 -4.95 10.00 -22.47
C LEU A 382 -5.29 11.47 -22.76
N LEU A 383 -4.77 12.41 -21.95
CA LEU A 383 -4.96 13.85 -22.18
C LEU A 383 -4.37 14.28 -23.53
N MET A 384 -3.13 13.88 -23.82
CA MET A 384 -2.48 14.17 -25.11
C MET A 384 -3.21 13.50 -26.30
N ALA A 385 -3.63 12.24 -26.15
CA ALA A 385 -4.35 11.51 -27.19
C ALA A 385 -5.77 12.05 -27.45
N SER A 386 -6.41 12.65 -26.44
CA SER A 386 -7.74 13.24 -26.57
C SER A 386 -7.75 14.55 -27.38
N GLY A 387 -6.58 15.10 -27.74
CA GLY A 387 -6.46 16.28 -28.60
C GLY A 387 -6.61 17.60 -27.85
N GLU A 388 -6.11 17.68 -26.62
CA GLU A 388 -6.09 18.93 -25.82
C GLU A 388 -5.10 19.99 -26.31
N GLU A 389 -4.27 19.68 -27.31
CA GLU A 389 -3.22 20.59 -27.80
C GLU A 389 -3.71 21.72 -28.74
N ALA A 390 -5.01 21.94 -28.97
CA ALA A 390 -5.46 23.02 -29.86
C ALA A 390 -5.45 24.40 -29.15
N PRO A 391 -4.46 25.29 -29.39
CA PRO A 391 -4.42 26.63 -28.82
C PRO A 391 -5.23 27.52 -29.76
N GLY A 392 -6.57 27.50 -29.63
CA GLY A 392 -7.42 28.10 -30.66
C GLY A 392 -8.64 28.88 -30.18
N ARG A 393 -8.98 28.86 -28.90
CA ARG A 393 -10.16 29.59 -28.40
C ARG A 393 -9.84 30.35 -27.12
N GLN A 394 -9.65 31.65 -27.27
CA GLN A 394 -9.47 32.59 -26.18
C GLN A 394 -10.85 32.95 -25.61
N GLY A 395 -11.08 32.67 -24.33
CA GLY A 395 -12.30 33.04 -23.62
C GLY A 395 -12.58 32.14 -22.41
N PHE A 396 -13.16 32.72 -21.35
CA PHE A 396 -13.46 32.01 -20.10
C PHE A 396 -14.29 30.73 -20.32
N LYS A 397 -15.29 30.77 -21.22
CA LYS A 397 -16.11 29.60 -21.58
C LYS A 397 -15.30 28.48 -22.24
N ALA A 398 -14.28 28.81 -23.02
CA ALA A 398 -13.41 27.82 -23.67
C ALA A 398 -12.49 27.15 -22.64
N HIS A 399 -11.94 27.92 -21.70
CA HIS A 399 -11.15 27.39 -20.59
C HIS A 399 -11.97 26.50 -19.66
N LEU A 400 -13.21 26.90 -19.33
CA LEU A 400 -14.11 26.07 -18.51
C LEU A 400 -14.46 24.75 -19.22
N LYS A 401 -14.81 24.80 -20.51
CA LYS A 401 -15.09 23.61 -21.31
C LYS A 401 -13.88 22.69 -21.43
N GLN A 402 -12.69 23.26 -21.58
CA GLN A 402 -11.43 22.50 -21.62
C GLN A 402 -11.15 21.84 -20.26
N GLY A 403 -11.23 22.57 -19.15
CA GLY A 403 -11.01 22.01 -17.82
C GLY A 403 -12.00 20.89 -17.46
N LEU A 404 -13.29 21.08 -17.78
CA LEU A 404 -14.29 20.02 -17.63
C LEU A 404 -13.94 18.80 -18.48
N ARG A 405 -13.54 19.01 -19.74
CA ARG A 405 -13.14 17.91 -20.64
C ARG A 405 -11.94 17.15 -20.09
N SER A 406 -10.90 17.84 -19.63
CA SER A 406 -9.72 17.22 -19.01
C SER A 406 -10.12 16.35 -17.82
N GLN A 407 -11.05 16.83 -17.00
CA GLN A 407 -11.52 16.08 -15.86
C GLN A 407 -12.34 14.85 -16.24
N TRP A 408 -13.19 14.95 -17.26
CA TRP A 408 -13.91 13.79 -17.81
C TRP A 408 -12.96 12.75 -18.41
N VAL A 409 -11.95 13.20 -19.17
CA VAL A 409 -10.90 12.35 -19.78
C VAL A 409 -10.14 11.60 -18.71
N ALA A 410 -9.67 12.30 -17.68
CA ALA A 410 -8.94 11.70 -16.57
C ALA A 410 -9.82 10.74 -15.76
N THR A 411 -11.02 11.14 -15.36
CA THR A 411 -11.91 10.30 -14.54
C THR A 411 -12.32 9.03 -15.27
N LEU A 412 -12.86 9.13 -16.49
CA LEU A 412 -13.34 7.95 -17.23
C LEU A 412 -12.21 7.08 -17.75
N GLY A 413 -11.12 7.70 -18.22
CA GLY A 413 -9.99 6.96 -18.79
C GLY A 413 -9.13 6.26 -17.75
N LEU A 414 -9.05 6.81 -16.52
CA LEU A 414 -8.31 6.20 -15.41
C LEU A 414 -9.19 5.32 -14.51
N ALA A 415 -10.52 5.40 -14.59
CA ALA A 415 -11.42 4.58 -13.78
C ALA A 415 -11.08 3.07 -13.83
N PRO A 416 -10.80 2.45 -15.00
CA PRO A 416 -10.41 1.04 -15.05
C PRO A 416 -9.08 0.74 -14.33
N LEU A 417 -8.10 1.64 -14.43
CA LEU A 417 -6.84 1.51 -13.70
C LEU A 417 -7.05 1.69 -12.19
N SER A 418 -7.92 2.61 -11.78
CA SER A 418 -8.28 2.80 -10.37
C SER A 418 -8.97 1.57 -9.78
N LEU A 419 -9.87 0.91 -10.53
CA LEU A 419 -10.46 -0.37 -10.11
C LEU A 419 -9.42 -1.48 -10.00
N LEU A 420 -8.49 -1.55 -10.95
CA LEU A 420 -7.44 -2.56 -10.95
C LEU A 420 -6.54 -2.46 -9.70
N PHE A 421 -6.12 -1.25 -9.34
CA PHE A 421 -5.18 -1.04 -8.24
C PHE A 421 -5.84 -0.85 -6.87
N PHE A 422 -7.05 -0.30 -6.81
CA PHE A 422 -7.68 0.11 -5.55
C PHE A 422 -9.06 -0.50 -5.31
N GLN A 423 -9.64 -1.24 -6.28
CA GLN A 423 -10.96 -1.87 -6.20
C GLN A 423 -12.11 -0.89 -5.91
N GLN A 424 -11.87 0.40 -6.13
CA GLN A 424 -12.81 1.45 -5.82
C GLN A 424 -12.67 2.62 -6.78
N ILE A 425 -13.80 3.28 -7.05
CA ILE A 425 -13.88 4.54 -7.78
C ILE A 425 -14.57 5.56 -6.88
N SER A 426 -13.99 6.77 -6.80
CA SER A 426 -14.68 7.91 -6.22
C SER A 426 -15.69 8.46 -7.21
N VAL A 427 -16.99 8.27 -6.93
CA VAL A 427 -18.08 8.77 -7.78
C VAL A 427 -18.17 10.29 -7.68
N VAL A 428 -17.98 10.83 -6.47
CA VAL A 428 -17.91 12.28 -6.21
C VAL A 428 -16.59 12.89 -6.70
N GLY A 429 -15.62 12.07 -7.10
CA GLY A 429 -14.27 12.49 -7.47
C GLY A 429 -14.24 13.50 -8.63
N LEU A 430 -15.18 13.42 -9.57
CA LEU A 430 -15.29 14.42 -10.64
C LEU A 430 -15.56 15.83 -10.07
N LEU A 431 -16.56 15.93 -9.20
CA LEU A 431 -16.95 17.19 -8.56
C LEU A 431 -15.88 17.68 -7.59
N ALA A 432 -15.35 16.78 -6.76
CA ALA A 432 -14.31 17.08 -5.80
C ALA A 432 -13.05 17.64 -6.49
N ASN A 433 -12.56 16.98 -7.53
CA ASN A 433 -11.37 17.43 -8.25
C ASN A 433 -11.61 18.72 -9.06
N TRP A 434 -12.81 18.95 -9.57
CA TRP A 434 -13.13 20.20 -10.27
C TRP A 434 -12.95 21.43 -9.37
N VAL A 435 -13.26 21.30 -8.08
CA VAL A 435 -13.01 22.36 -7.07
C VAL A 435 -11.59 22.28 -6.52
N ALA A 436 -11.13 21.09 -6.13
CA ALA A 436 -9.89 20.91 -5.40
C ALA A 436 -8.65 21.22 -6.24
N ILE A 437 -8.57 20.78 -7.51
CA ILE A 437 -7.38 21.01 -8.34
C ILE A 437 -7.06 22.51 -8.47
N PRO A 438 -7.98 23.38 -8.94
CA PRO A 438 -7.67 24.80 -9.05
C PRO A 438 -7.46 25.45 -7.68
N TRP A 439 -8.25 25.09 -6.67
CA TRP A 439 -8.13 25.67 -5.33
C TRP A 439 -6.79 25.35 -4.67
N VAL A 440 -6.37 24.08 -4.69
CA VAL A 440 -5.08 23.67 -4.13
C VAL A 440 -3.94 24.23 -4.95
N SER A 441 -3.97 24.09 -6.28
CA SER A 441 -2.83 24.45 -7.13
C SER A 441 -2.57 25.95 -7.17
N PHE A 442 -3.62 26.79 -7.21
CA PHE A 442 -3.48 28.23 -7.39
C PHE A 442 -3.68 29.06 -6.11
N VAL A 443 -4.27 28.49 -5.06
CA VAL A 443 -4.52 29.21 -3.80
C VAL A 443 -3.75 28.58 -2.64
N VAL A 444 -4.08 27.33 -2.27
CA VAL A 444 -3.54 26.72 -1.04
C VAL A 444 -2.03 26.50 -1.13
N THR A 445 -1.54 25.85 -2.20
CA THR A 445 -0.11 25.53 -2.36
C THR A 445 0.76 26.80 -2.41
N PRO A 446 0.45 27.83 -3.23
CA PRO A 446 1.21 29.09 -3.21
C PRO A 446 1.21 29.80 -1.85
N LEU A 447 0.08 29.82 -1.13
CA LEU A 447 0.02 30.40 0.22
C LEU A 447 0.84 29.58 1.23
N ALA A 448 0.79 28.25 1.14
CA ALA A 448 1.55 27.35 2.00
C ALA A 448 3.08 27.53 1.81
N LEU A 449 3.53 27.63 0.56
CA LEU A 449 4.92 27.87 0.21
C LEU A 449 5.36 29.30 0.56
N GLY A 450 4.52 30.29 0.26
CA GLY A 450 4.75 31.68 0.62
C GLY A 450 4.87 31.87 2.13
N GLY A 451 4.14 31.07 2.91
CA GLY A 451 4.23 31.06 4.37
C GLY A 451 5.61 30.66 4.92
N ALA A 452 6.40 29.88 4.17
CA ALA A 452 7.79 29.60 4.55
C ALA A 452 8.68 30.86 4.51
N LEU A 453 8.32 31.86 3.69
CA LEU A 453 9.00 33.16 3.61
C LEU A 453 8.33 34.21 4.52
N LEU A 454 7.00 34.21 4.56
CA LEU A 454 6.17 35.16 5.29
C LEU A 454 5.15 34.39 6.14
N PRO A 455 5.47 34.04 7.41
CA PRO A 455 4.66 33.14 8.23
C PRO A 455 3.18 33.51 8.39
N GLY A 456 2.81 34.78 8.19
CA GLY A 456 1.41 35.23 8.20
C GLY A 456 0.55 34.63 7.08
N LEU A 457 1.15 34.20 5.95
CA LEU A 457 0.43 33.56 4.85
C LEU A 457 -0.09 32.16 5.22
N TRP A 458 0.49 31.48 6.21
CA TRP A 458 -0.01 30.19 6.67
C TRP A 458 -1.39 30.28 7.31
N VAL A 459 -1.73 31.41 7.94
CA VAL A 459 -3.08 31.61 8.49
C VAL A 459 -4.11 31.65 7.37
N TRP A 460 -3.83 32.37 6.28
CA TRP A 460 -4.70 32.38 5.10
C TRP A 460 -4.76 31.00 4.43
N ALA A 461 -3.62 30.31 4.33
CA ALA A 461 -3.57 28.96 3.80
C ALA A 461 -4.44 27.99 4.62
N GLU A 462 -4.42 28.10 5.95
CA GLU A 462 -5.25 27.32 6.86
C GLU A 462 -6.73 27.57 6.62
N TRP A 463 -7.17 28.81 6.51
CA TRP A 463 -8.57 29.14 6.22
C TRP A 463 -9.04 28.50 4.90
N CYS A 464 -8.23 28.62 3.84
CA CYS A 464 -8.52 28.00 2.55
C CYS A 464 -8.52 26.46 2.62
N ALA A 465 -7.58 25.87 3.36
CA ALA A 465 -7.49 24.42 3.57
C ALA A 465 -8.70 23.88 4.35
N ARG A 466 -9.09 24.56 5.43
CA ARG A 466 -10.24 24.18 6.26
C ARG A 466 -11.55 24.24 5.48
N ALA A 467 -11.74 25.27 4.66
CA ALA A 467 -12.91 25.39 3.77
C ALA A 467 -12.98 24.23 2.77
N LEU A 468 -11.84 23.86 2.17
CA LEU A 468 -11.75 22.70 1.30
C LEU A 468 -12.09 21.40 2.05
N MET A 469 -11.49 21.17 3.22
CA MET A 469 -11.73 19.98 4.03
C MET A 469 -13.21 19.84 4.41
N ALA A 470 -13.88 20.94 4.77
CA ALA A 470 -15.31 20.94 5.06
C ALA A 470 -16.14 20.53 3.84
N CYS A 471 -15.83 21.08 2.66
CA CYS A 471 -16.49 20.70 1.41
C CYS A 471 -16.30 19.21 1.09
N LEU A 472 -15.08 18.68 1.27
CA LEU A 472 -14.79 17.27 1.02
C LEU A 472 -15.54 16.35 2.00
N ARG A 473 -15.64 16.72 3.27
CA ARG A 473 -16.40 15.93 4.28
C ARG A 473 -17.89 15.84 3.94
N LEU A 474 -18.47 16.90 3.37
CA LEU A 474 -19.85 16.86 2.88
C LEU A 474 -20.02 15.88 1.72
N LEU A 475 -19.05 15.81 0.81
CA LEU A 475 -19.07 14.87 -0.32
C LEU A 475 -18.85 13.42 0.12
N ASP A 476 -17.97 13.20 1.10
CA ASP A 476 -17.65 11.87 1.65
C ASP A 476 -18.81 11.26 2.44
N GLY A 477 -19.65 12.09 3.07
CA GLY A 477 -20.84 11.65 3.78
C GLY A 477 -21.97 11.09 2.90
N LEU A 478 -21.84 11.16 1.56
CA LEU A 478 -22.82 10.61 0.63
C LEU A 478 -22.64 9.07 0.55
N PRO A 479 -23.71 8.26 0.63
CA PRO A 479 -23.61 6.80 0.68
C PRO A 479 -23.01 6.18 -0.59
N TRP A 480 -23.04 6.89 -1.70
CA TRP A 480 -22.48 6.49 -2.99
C TRP A 480 -21.17 7.22 -3.33
N ALA A 481 -20.56 7.95 -2.37
CA ALA A 481 -19.33 8.71 -2.60
C ALA A 481 -18.21 7.82 -3.17
N VAL A 482 -18.10 6.60 -2.65
CA VAL A 482 -17.19 5.56 -3.13
C VAL A 482 -18.02 4.39 -3.62
N TRP A 483 -17.73 3.96 -4.83
CA TRP A 483 -18.22 2.70 -5.35
C TRP A 483 -17.09 1.68 -5.34
N SER A 484 -17.24 0.63 -4.54
CA SER A 484 -16.29 -0.49 -4.48
C SER A 484 -16.83 -1.69 -5.25
N LEU A 485 -15.94 -2.39 -5.95
CA LEU A 485 -16.27 -3.53 -6.80
C LEU A 485 -15.31 -4.70 -6.50
N PRO A 486 -15.78 -5.96 -6.66
CA PRO A 486 -14.91 -7.13 -6.58
C PRO A 486 -13.79 -7.09 -7.61
N VAL A 487 -12.75 -7.89 -7.38
CA VAL A 487 -11.71 -8.09 -8.39
C VAL A 487 -12.30 -8.82 -9.59
N ALA A 488 -12.31 -8.15 -10.74
CA ALA A 488 -12.71 -8.75 -12.00
C ALA A 488 -11.62 -9.71 -12.51
N PRO A 489 -11.95 -10.76 -13.28
CA PRO A 489 -10.96 -11.61 -13.94
C PRO A 489 -10.11 -10.82 -14.93
N LEU A 490 -8.88 -11.29 -15.21
CA LEU A 490 -7.90 -10.57 -16.04
C LEU A 490 -8.45 -10.13 -17.41
N TRP A 491 -9.22 -10.98 -18.08
CA TRP A 491 -9.82 -10.64 -19.38
C TRP A 491 -10.79 -9.45 -19.28
N ALA A 492 -11.55 -9.35 -18.19
CA ALA A 492 -12.49 -8.26 -17.95
C ALA A 492 -11.75 -6.97 -17.60
N GLN A 493 -10.63 -7.06 -16.86
CA GLN A 493 -9.73 -5.94 -16.61
C GLN A 493 -9.15 -5.39 -17.92
N LEU A 494 -8.63 -6.27 -18.79
CA LEU A 494 -8.08 -5.89 -20.11
C LEU A 494 -9.16 -5.28 -21.02
N ALA A 495 -10.36 -5.88 -21.07
CA ALA A 495 -11.49 -5.33 -21.79
C ALA A 495 -11.87 -3.94 -21.26
N GLY A 496 -11.93 -3.77 -19.95
CA GLY A 496 -12.25 -2.48 -19.32
C GLY A 496 -11.20 -1.41 -19.58
N LEU A 497 -9.90 -1.75 -19.59
CA LEU A 497 -8.83 -0.81 -19.97
C LEU A 497 -9.00 -0.32 -21.42
N ILE A 498 -9.29 -1.23 -22.34
CA ILE A 498 -9.57 -0.89 -23.75
C ILE A 498 -10.84 -0.04 -23.83
N GLY A 499 -11.90 -0.43 -23.11
CA GLY A 499 -13.17 0.28 -23.10
C GLY A 499 -13.05 1.72 -22.58
N GLY A 500 -12.32 1.92 -21.48
CA GLY A 500 -12.03 3.25 -20.93
C GLY A 500 -11.26 4.13 -21.92
N ALA A 501 -10.25 3.58 -22.61
CA ALA A 501 -9.55 4.31 -23.65
C ALA A 501 -10.47 4.67 -24.83
N LEU A 502 -11.27 3.73 -25.33
CA LEU A 502 -12.22 3.96 -26.44
C LEU A 502 -13.24 5.04 -26.11
N LEU A 503 -13.72 5.14 -24.87
CA LEU A 503 -14.67 6.16 -24.45
C LEU A 503 -14.13 7.59 -24.56
N VAL A 504 -12.82 7.76 -24.36
CA VAL A 504 -12.19 9.06 -24.14
C VAL A 504 -11.46 9.55 -25.39
N LEU A 505 -10.96 8.62 -26.21
CA LEU A 505 -10.30 8.94 -27.48
C LEU A 505 -11.26 9.63 -28.46
N PRO A 506 -10.73 10.48 -29.37
CA PRO A 506 -11.52 11.24 -30.33
C PRO A 506 -11.99 10.35 -31.50
N LEU A 507 -12.75 9.31 -31.20
CA LEU A 507 -13.25 8.30 -32.13
C LEU A 507 -14.74 8.53 -32.48
N PRO A 508 -15.23 7.99 -33.60
CA PRO A 508 -16.65 7.96 -33.92
C PRO A 508 -17.49 7.40 -32.76
N TRP A 509 -18.69 7.96 -32.53
CA TRP A 509 -19.55 7.59 -31.40
C TRP A 509 -19.85 6.08 -31.32
N ARG A 510 -19.91 5.38 -32.47
CA ARG A 510 -20.12 3.93 -32.54
C ARG A 510 -19.00 3.14 -31.85
N LEU A 511 -17.74 3.53 -32.07
CA LEU A 511 -16.59 2.91 -31.41
C LEU A 511 -16.52 3.28 -29.93
N ARG A 512 -16.91 4.50 -29.58
CA ARG A 512 -17.05 4.92 -28.17
C ARG A 512 -18.13 4.09 -27.47
N ALA A 513 -19.26 3.80 -28.12
CA ALA A 513 -20.31 2.95 -27.59
C ALA A 513 -19.85 1.50 -27.38
N CYS A 514 -19.00 0.95 -28.26
CA CYS A 514 -18.34 -0.34 -28.01
C CYS A 514 -17.51 -0.31 -26.72
N GLY A 515 -16.92 0.83 -26.39
CA GLY A 515 -16.18 1.02 -25.13
C GLY A 515 -17.04 0.81 -23.88
N LEU A 516 -18.33 1.19 -23.92
CA LEU A 516 -19.27 0.89 -22.82
C LEU A 516 -19.46 -0.63 -22.67
N GLY A 517 -19.67 -1.34 -23.79
CA GLY A 517 -19.83 -2.79 -23.78
C GLY A 517 -18.61 -3.52 -23.21
N LEU A 518 -17.39 -3.05 -23.54
CA LEU A 518 -16.15 -3.61 -23.02
C LEU A 518 -15.89 -3.29 -21.53
N LEU A 519 -16.52 -2.23 -21.01
CA LEU A 519 -16.43 -1.87 -19.59
C LEU A 519 -17.37 -2.69 -18.70
N LEU A 520 -18.49 -3.17 -19.24
CA LEU A 520 -19.51 -3.88 -18.45
C LEU A 520 -18.95 -5.06 -17.64
N PRO A 521 -18.11 -5.96 -18.20
CA PRO A 521 -17.55 -7.07 -17.42
C PRO A 521 -16.65 -6.64 -16.25
N LEU A 522 -16.04 -5.46 -16.34
CA LEU A 522 -15.24 -4.89 -15.25
C LEU A 522 -16.12 -4.26 -14.17
N LEU A 523 -17.25 -3.67 -14.56
CA LEU A 523 -18.19 -3.02 -13.65
C LEU A 523 -19.17 -4.00 -12.99
N TRP A 524 -19.33 -5.19 -13.55
CA TRP A 524 -20.21 -6.25 -13.05
C TRP A 524 -19.50 -7.61 -13.00
N PRO A 525 -18.40 -7.72 -12.23
CA PRO A 525 -17.72 -8.99 -12.09
C PRO A 525 -18.62 -9.97 -11.35
N ALA A 526 -18.72 -11.20 -11.86
CA ALA A 526 -19.35 -12.30 -11.13
C ALA A 526 -18.29 -12.90 -10.19
N PRO A 527 -18.34 -12.64 -8.86
CA PRO A 527 -17.39 -13.25 -7.94
C PRO A 527 -17.55 -14.77 -7.97
N LEU A 528 -16.43 -15.50 -7.91
CA LEU A 528 -16.49 -16.95 -7.77
C LEU A 528 -17.08 -17.28 -6.39
N ARG A 529 -18.13 -18.10 -6.40
CA ARG A 529 -18.79 -18.64 -5.22
C ARG A 529 -18.62 -20.16 -5.20
N PRO A 530 -18.50 -20.78 -4.00
CA PRO A 530 -18.54 -22.23 -3.85
C PRO A 530 -19.83 -22.83 -4.44
N GLY A 531 -19.78 -24.11 -4.83
CA GLY A 531 -20.96 -24.86 -5.24
C GLY A 531 -21.94 -25.06 -4.09
N ALA A 532 -23.18 -25.45 -4.40
CA ALA A 532 -24.15 -25.83 -3.37
C ALA A 532 -23.64 -27.05 -2.58
N GLY A 533 -23.75 -27.01 -1.26
CA GLY A 533 -23.23 -28.03 -0.34
C GLY A 533 -21.72 -27.95 -0.09
N GLU A 534 -21.04 -26.97 -0.67
CA GLU A 534 -19.61 -26.73 -0.48
C GLU A 534 -19.38 -25.42 0.28
N PHE A 535 -18.24 -25.33 0.97
CA PHE A 535 -17.78 -24.10 1.58
C PHE A 535 -16.32 -23.84 1.23
N GLU A 536 -15.96 -22.57 1.26
CA GLU A 536 -14.58 -22.11 1.19
C GLU A 536 -14.20 -21.48 2.52
N LEU A 537 -12.98 -21.77 2.97
CA LEU A 537 -12.41 -21.23 4.19
C LEU A 537 -11.10 -20.53 3.83
N LEU A 538 -11.00 -19.26 4.18
CA LEU A 538 -9.80 -18.43 4.00
C LEU A 538 -9.36 -17.89 5.36
N ALA A 539 -8.16 -18.27 5.80
CA ALA A 539 -7.61 -17.85 7.09
C ALA A 539 -6.65 -16.67 6.88
N ALA A 540 -7.17 -15.44 7.01
CA ALA A 540 -6.43 -14.23 6.64
C ALA A 540 -5.12 -14.09 7.43
N ASP A 541 -4.04 -13.65 6.77
CA ASP A 541 -2.80 -13.32 7.48
C ASP A 541 -2.93 -11.93 8.14
N ILE A 542 -3.34 -11.92 9.40
CA ILE A 542 -3.52 -10.70 10.20
C ILE A 542 -2.40 -10.51 11.23
N GLY A 543 -1.30 -11.26 11.11
CA GLY A 543 -0.25 -11.32 12.11
C GLY A 543 -0.70 -12.12 13.34
N GLN A 544 -0.55 -11.55 14.54
CA GLN A 544 -0.91 -12.25 15.78
C GLN A 544 -2.40 -12.08 16.09
N GLY A 545 -3.19 -13.14 15.90
CA GLY A 545 -4.62 -13.18 16.19
C GLY A 545 -5.36 -14.16 15.29
N THR A 546 -6.69 -14.12 15.30
CA THR A 546 -7.54 -14.95 14.42
C THR A 546 -8.46 -14.10 13.55
N ALA A 547 -8.59 -14.47 12.27
CA ALA A 547 -9.64 -13.99 11.38
C ALA A 547 -9.82 -14.99 10.23
N VAL A 548 -10.99 -15.59 10.11
CA VAL A 548 -11.31 -16.62 9.12
C VAL A 548 -12.60 -16.27 8.40
N LEU A 549 -12.52 -16.12 7.08
CA LEU A 549 -13.69 -15.95 6.21
C LEU A 549 -14.19 -17.31 5.76
N VAL A 550 -15.48 -17.58 5.98
CA VAL A 550 -16.18 -18.77 5.52
C VAL A 550 -17.25 -18.34 4.53
N ARG A 551 -17.21 -18.91 3.32
CA ARG A 551 -18.15 -18.60 2.25
C ARG A 551 -18.88 -19.86 1.82
N THR A 552 -20.17 -19.75 1.55
CA THR A 552 -20.99 -20.78 0.89
C THR A 552 -21.53 -20.22 -0.43
N ALA A 553 -22.43 -20.95 -1.10
CA ALA A 553 -23.00 -20.53 -2.37
C ALA A 553 -23.66 -19.14 -2.32
N GLY A 554 -24.30 -18.78 -1.19
CA GLY A 554 -25.00 -17.50 -1.02
C GLY A 554 -24.77 -16.78 0.31
N HIS A 555 -23.97 -17.32 1.23
CA HIS A 555 -23.77 -16.73 2.55
C HIS A 555 -22.28 -16.51 2.89
N ASP A 556 -22.01 -15.46 3.67
CA ASP A 556 -20.67 -15.08 4.13
C ASP A 556 -20.63 -14.93 5.67
N LEU A 557 -19.71 -15.66 6.30
CA LEU A 557 -19.44 -15.59 7.74
C LEU A 557 -17.98 -15.20 7.99
N LEU A 558 -17.78 -14.19 8.83
CA LEU A 558 -16.46 -13.83 9.33
C LEU A 558 -16.33 -14.31 10.77
N TYR A 559 -15.39 -15.21 11.03
CA TYR A 559 -15.03 -15.70 12.36
C TYR A 559 -13.81 -14.94 12.85
N ASP A 560 -13.98 -14.17 13.93
CA ASP A 560 -13.05 -13.19 14.47
C ASP A 560 -12.64 -12.08 13.47
N SER A 561 -11.97 -11.06 14.00
CA SER A 561 -11.67 -9.80 13.30
C SER A 561 -10.20 -9.36 13.45
N GLY A 562 -9.35 -10.23 13.99
CA GLY A 562 -7.93 -9.98 14.16
C GLY A 562 -7.58 -8.87 15.16
N PRO A 563 -6.29 -8.49 15.24
CA PRO A 563 -5.77 -7.60 16.25
C PRO A 563 -6.01 -6.11 16.02
N GLN A 564 -6.01 -5.38 17.13
CA GLN A 564 -5.72 -3.96 17.15
C GLN A 564 -4.19 -3.75 17.26
N TYR A 565 -3.55 -3.28 16.19
CA TYR A 565 -2.11 -3.01 16.16
C TYR A 565 -1.73 -1.78 17.00
N ALA A 566 -2.52 -0.72 16.90
CA ALA A 566 -2.37 0.55 17.61
C ALA A 566 -3.71 1.31 17.58
N PRO A 567 -3.89 2.39 18.36
CA PRO A 567 -5.06 3.27 18.22
C PRO A 567 -5.24 3.75 16.77
N GLY A 568 -6.43 3.54 16.20
CA GLY A 568 -6.72 3.84 14.78
C GLY A 568 -6.03 2.93 13.76
N ALA A 569 -5.50 1.77 14.20
CA ALA A 569 -4.81 0.79 13.40
C ALA A 569 -5.22 -0.63 13.78
N ASP A 570 -6.13 -1.24 13.03
CA ASP A 570 -6.60 -2.61 13.28
C ASP A 570 -6.59 -3.47 12.02
N ALA A 571 -6.72 -4.79 12.20
CA ALA A 571 -6.79 -5.76 11.11
C ALA A 571 -8.05 -5.59 10.26
N GLY A 572 -9.17 -5.17 10.86
CA GLY A 572 -10.42 -4.87 10.17
C GLY A 572 -10.23 -3.88 9.02
N LEU A 573 -9.69 -2.71 9.34
CA LEU A 573 -9.47 -1.63 8.38
C LEU A 573 -8.34 -1.92 7.38
N ARG A 574 -7.24 -2.54 7.84
CA ARG A 574 -6.01 -2.70 7.03
C ARG A 574 -5.99 -3.95 6.15
N VAL A 575 -6.67 -5.01 6.56
CA VAL A 575 -6.58 -6.33 5.91
C VAL A 575 -7.95 -6.81 5.50
N LEU A 576 -8.89 -6.91 6.44
CA LEU A 576 -10.16 -7.61 6.24
C LEU A 576 -11.12 -6.85 5.32
N LEU A 577 -11.34 -5.55 5.50
CA LEU A 577 -12.22 -4.78 4.60
C LEU A 577 -11.73 -4.80 3.14
N PRO A 578 -10.44 -4.56 2.82
CA PRO A 578 -9.92 -4.74 1.47
C PRO A 578 -10.13 -6.17 0.93
N LEU A 579 -9.83 -7.19 1.74
CA LEU A 579 -9.98 -8.60 1.35
C LEU A 579 -11.45 -8.96 1.04
N LEU A 580 -12.38 -8.59 1.92
CA LEU A 580 -13.81 -8.83 1.77
C LEU A 580 -14.35 -8.19 0.49
N ARG A 581 -13.97 -6.93 0.22
CA ARG A 581 -14.32 -6.23 -1.02
C ARG A 581 -13.74 -6.94 -2.24
N ALA A 582 -12.47 -7.34 -2.18
CA ALA A 582 -11.78 -7.99 -3.29
C ALA A 582 -12.49 -9.27 -3.73
N VAL A 583 -12.95 -10.08 -2.77
CA VAL A 583 -13.61 -11.36 -3.02
C VAL A 583 -15.14 -11.22 -3.22
N GLY A 584 -15.67 -10.00 -3.18
CA GLY A 584 -17.06 -9.68 -3.49
C GLY A 584 -18.06 -9.88 -2.35
N VAL A 585 -17.61 -9.73 -1.11
CA VAL A 585 -18.47 -9.67 0.08
C VAL A 585 -18.91 -8.23 0.30
N ASP A 586 -20.18 -7.96 0.04
CA ASP A 586 -20.84 -6.67 0.22
C ASP A 586 -21.65 -6.57 1.53
N ARG A 587 -21.96 -7.72 2.12
CA ARG A 587 -22.58 -7.88 3.44
C ARG A 587 -22.06 -9.15 4.12
N LEU A 588 -22.02 -9.17 5.44
CA LEU A 588 -21.81 -10.40 6.20
C LEU A 588 -23.16 -10.90 6.74
N ASP A 589 -23.45 -12.17 6.53
CA ASP A 589 -24.62 -12.82 7.11
C ASP A 589 -24.41 -13.09 8.59
N ALA A 590 -23.18 -13.41 8.99
CA ALA A 590 -22.79 -13.46 10.38
C ALA A 590 -21.37 -12.95 10.61
N LEU A 591 -21.21 -12.12 11.65
CA LEU A 591 -19.92 -11.89 12.30
C LEU A 591 -19.91 -12.73 13.59
N MET A 592 -18.98 -13.66 13.72
CA MET A 592 -18.82 -14.50 14.91
C MET A 592 -17.55 -14.12 15.65
N LEU A 593 -17.66 -13.60 16.87
CA LEU A 593 -16.52 -13.22 17.71
C LEU A 593 -16.32 -14.25 18.81
N SER A 594 -15.19 -14.96 18.77
CA SER A 594 -14.91 -16.11 19.62
C SER A 594 -14.84 -15.74 21.10
N HIS A 595 -14.08 -14.69 21.47
CA HIS A 595 -13.92 -14.19 22.84
C HIS A 595 -13.41 -12.74 22.83
N ARG A 596 -13.26 -12.08 23.98
CA ARG A 596 -13.09 -10.62 24.07
C ARG A 596 -11.67 -10.09 23.79
N ASP A 597 -10.71 -10.97 23.56
CA ASP A 597 -9.30 -10.58 23.53
C ASP A 597 -8.98 -9.78 22.26
N SER A 598 -8.05 -8.83 22.40
CA SER A 598 -7.83 -7.78 21.39
C SER A 598 -7.34 -8.29 20.04
N ASP A 599 -6.73 -9.49 20.01
CA ASP A 599 -6.26 -10.21 18.82
C ASP A 599 -7.37 -11.00 18.10
N HIS A 600 -8.59 -10.99 18.65
CA HIS A 600 -9.79 -11.57 18.06
C HIS A 600 -10.84 -10.50 17.73
N VAL A 601 -11.11 -9.55 18.64
CA VAL A 601 -12.16 -8.52 18.45
C VAL A 601 -11.62 -7.15 18.02
N GLY A 602 -10.31 -7.02 17.87
CA GLY A 602 -9.63 -5.75 17.65
C GLY A 602 -10.09 -5.01 16.38
N GLY A 603 -10.43 -5.76 15.32
CA GLY A 603 -10.94 -5.21 14.06
C GLY A 603 -12.47 -5.08 13.98
N ALA A 604 -13.23 -5.61 14.94
CA ALA A 604 -14.68 -5.77 14.81
C ALA A 604 -15.41 -4.44 14.65
N ALA A 605 -15.00 -3.40 15.37
CA ALA A 605 -15.58 -2.06 15.24
C ALA A 605 -15.40 -1.49 13.83
N SER A 606 -14.24 -1.70 13.20
CA SER A 606 -13.97 -1.26 11.84
C SER A 606 -14.76 -2.07 10.81
N ILE A 607 -15.02 -3.35 11.06
CA ILE A 607 -15.90 -4.18 10.22
C ILE A 607 -17.35 -3.67 10.30
N LEU A 608 -17.89 -3.52 11.51
CA LEU A 608 -19.26 -3.05 11.74
C LEU A 608 -19.51 -1.65 11.16
N ALA A 609 -18.50 -0.78 11.19
CA ALA A 609 -18.58 0.55 10.57
C ALA A 609 -18.39 0.54 9.04
N GLY A 610 -17.69 -0.47 8.51
CA GLY A 610 -17.26 -0.51 7.11
C GLY A 610 -18.08 -1.41 6.19
N LEU A 611 -18.92 -2.29 6.75
CA LEU A 611 -19.72 -3.27 6.01
C LEU A 611 -21.03 -3.59 6.76
N PRO A 612 -22.17 -3.73 6.06
CA PRO A 612 -23.39 -4.26 6.66
C PRO A 612 -23.19 -5.68 7.23
N VAL A 613 -23.68 -5.90 8.45
CA VAL A 613 -23.65 -7.20 9.14
C VAL A 613 -25.07 -7.56 9.56
N ALA A 614 -25.58 -8.72 9.14
CA ALA A 614 -26.95 -9.14 9.42
C ALA A 614 -27.14 -9.70 10.84
N ALA A 615 -26.16 -10.44 11.36
CA ALA A 615 -26.18 -11.00 12.71
C ALA A 615 -24.79 -10.99 13.36
N LEU A 616 -24.75 -10.73 14.66
CA LEU A 616 -23.56 -10.85 15.49
C LEU A 616 -23.71 -12.07 16.41
N ARG A 617 -22.74 -12.99 16.40
CA ARG A 617 -22.66 -14.10 17.34
C ARG A 617 -21.42 -13.93 18.20
N SER A 618 -21.55 -13.95 19.53
CA SER A 618 -20.36 -13.79 20.37
C SER A 618 -20.47 -14.41 21.75
N SER A 619 -19.34 -14.59 22.42
CA SER A 619 -19.26 -14.93 23.84
C SER A 619 -19.05 -13.70 24.74
N LEU A 620 -19.13 -12.49 24.16
CA LEU A 620 -18.89 -11.23 24.86
C LEU A 620 -19.87 -11.04 26.01
N GLU A 621 -19.37 -10.47 27.10
CA GLU A 621 -20.18 -10.12 28.26
C GLU A 621 -21.24 -9.05 27.93
N PRO A 622 -22.43 -9.10 28.57
CA PRO A 622 -23.42 -8.04 28.47
C PRO A 622 -22.80 -6.67 28.81
N GLY A 623 -23.08 -5.65 28.00
CA GLY A 623 -22.53 -4.30 28.16
C GLY A 623 -21.15 -4.08 27.51
N HIS A 624 -20.57 -5.11 26.87
CA HIS A 624 -19.36 -4.90 26.05
C HIS A 624 -19.62 -3.86 24.95
N ARG A 625 -18.67 -2.96 24.69
CA ARG A 625 -18.83 -1.82 23.77
C ARG A 625 -19.30 -2.19 22.36
N LEU A 626 -18.92 -3.38 21.88
CA LEU A 626 -19.29 -3.88 20.56
C LEU A 626 -20.76 -4.33 20.47
N LEU A 627 -21.46 -4.42 21.60
CA LEU A 627 -22.87 -4.79 21.70
C LEU A 627 -23.78 -3.55 21.85
N ILE A 628 -23.21 -2.38 22.13
CA ILE A 628 -23.92 -1.11 22.18
C ILE A 628 -24.07 -0.68 20.71
N ASP A 629 -25.28 -0.78 20.17
CA ASP A 629 -25.60 -0.56 18.74
C ASP A 629 -25.12 -1.65 17.77
N SER A 630 -24.99 -2.89 18.24
CA SER A 630 -24.70 -4.01 17.35
C SER A 630 -25.90 -4.39 16.47
N PRO A 631 -25.66 -5.06 15.33
CA PRO A 631 -26.67 -5.89 14.68
C PRO A 631 -27.31 -6.88 15.67
N PRO A 632 -28.42 -7.55 15.28
CA PRO A 632 -29.03 -8.60 16.09
C PRO A 632 -27.99 -9.56 16.66
N HIS A 633 -27.82 -9.51 17.99
CA HIS A 633 -26.80 -10.26 18.71
C HIS A 633 -27.39 -11.53 19.32
N SER A 634 -26.70 -12.65 19.14
CA SER A 634 -26.98 -13.89 19.86
C SER A 634 -25.72 -14.43 20.52
N ARG A 635 -25.87 -14.94 21.74
CA ARG A 635 -24.76 -15.53 22.48
C ARG A 635 -24.37 -16.87 21.84
N CYS A 636 -23.08 -17.14 21.71
CA CYS A 636 -22.61 -18.47 21.31
C CYS A 636 -22.91 -19.49 22.41
N GLU A 637 -23.65 -20.54 22.09
CA GLU A 637 -23.95 -21.60 23.05
C GLU A 637 -23.87 -22.97 22.39
N ALA A 638 -23.24 -23.92 23.09
CA ALA A 638 -23.11 -25.30 22.65
C ALA A 638 -24.49 -25.90 22.35
N GLY A 639 -24.62 -26.52 21.18
CA GLY A 639 -25.88 -27.11 20.71
C GLY A 639 -26.66 -26.21 19.74
N GLN A 640 -26.27 -24.95 19.55
CA GLN A 640 -26.77 -24.14 18.44
C GLN A 640 -26.33 -24.73 17.10
N ARG A 641 -27.27 -24.86 16.17
CA ARG A 641 -27.08 -25.46 14.86
C ARG A 641 -27.84 -24.70 13.79
N TRP A 642 -27.24 -24.53 12.63
CA TRP A 642 -27.94 -24.00 11.44
C TRP A 642 -27.33 -24.57 10.17
N THR A 643 -28.07 -24.47 9.06
CA THR A 643 -27.64 -24.92 7.75
C THR A 643 -27.76 -23.77 6.76
N TRP A 644 -26.72 -23.52 5.98
CA TRP A 644 -26.74 -22.59 4.85
C TRP A 644 -26.28 -23.30 3.59
N ASP A 645 -27.07 -23.23 2.54
CA ASP A 645 -26.73 -23.79 1.21
C ASP A 645 -26.29 -25.26 1.24
N GLY A 646 -26.81 -26.06 2.19
CA GLY A 646 -26.41 -27.47 2.36
C GLY A 646 -25.15 -27.70 3.20
N VAL A 647 -24.56 -26.64 3.77
CA VAL A 647 -23.44 -26.68 4.73
C VAL A 647 -23.97 -26.51 6.14
N GLN A 648 -23.57 -27.43 7.03
CA GLN A 648 -23.98 -27.46 8.43
C GLN A 648 -22.98 -26.72 9.31
N PHE A 649 -23.48 -25.89 10.21
CA PHE A 649 -22.73 -25.12 11.19
C PHE A 649 -23.18 -25.49 12.60
N ASP A 650 -22.25 -25.94 13.43
CA ASP A 650 -22.50 -26.40 14.79
C ASP A 650 -21.63 -25.63 15.79
N VAL A 651 -22.26 -24.96 16.76
CA VAL A 651 -21.53 -24.36 17.90
C VAL A 651 -21.30 -25.44 18.94
N LEU A 652 -20.03 -25.71 19.25
CA LEU A 652 -19.64 -26.78 20.16
C LEU A 652 -19.35 -26.30 21.59
N HIS A 653 -19.00 -25.02 21.74
CA HIS A 653 -18.61 -24.41 23.01
C HIS A 653 -18.83 -22.89 22.90
N PRO A 654 -19.08 -22.16 24.00
CA PRO A 654 -19.23 -22.59 25.41
C PRO A 654 -20.62 -23.14 25.77
N SER A 655 -20.72 -23.89 26.87
CA SER A 655 -22.01 -24.32 27.43
C SER A 655 -22.67 -23.22 28.27
N ALA A 656 -24.00 -23.27 28.44
CA ALA A 656 -24.74 -22.35 29.31
C ALA A 656 -24.14 -22.28 30.73
N ALA A 657 -23.80 -23.43 31.31
CA ALA A 657 -23.16 -23.52 32.62
C ALA A 657 -21.76 -22.88 32.68
N GLY A 658 -21.03 -22.85 31.55
CA GLY A 658 -19.74 -22.17 31.46
C GLY A 658 -19.87 -20.67 31.72
N TYR A 659 -20.93 -20.07 31.18
CA TYR A 659 -21.21 -18.65 31.37
C TYR A 659 -21.63 -18.29 32.80
N GLU A 660 -22.43 -19.14 33.45
CA GLU A 660 -22.86 -18.93 34.83
C GLU A 660 -21.69 -18.92 35.82
N ARG A 661 -20.61 -19.66 35.52
CA ARG A 661 -19.39 -19.73 36.35
C ARG A 661 -18.48 -18.50 36.23
N GLY A 662 -18.75 -17.58 35.32
CA GLY A 662 -17.92 -16.38 35.13
C GLY A 662 -16.46 -16.68 34.77
N LEU A 663 -16.23 -17.70 33.94
CA LEU A 663 -14.89 -18.12 33.53
C LEU A 663 -14.15 -17.01 32.77
N LYS A 664 -12.81 -17.13 32.70
CA LYS A 664 -11.96 -16.23 31.92
C LYS A 664 -12.33 -16.28 30.43
N SER A 665 -11.97 -15.23 29.70
CA SER A 665 -12.24 -15.06 28.26
C SER A 665 -11.87 -16.31 27.43
N ASN A 666 -10.64 -16.82 27.60
CA ASN A 666 -10.11 -17.98 26.85
C ASN A 666 -10.74 -19.32 27.27
N ALA A 667 -11.52 -19.33 28.34
CA ALA A 667 -12.32 -20.47 28.76
C ALA A 667 -13.77 -20.41 28.25
N LEU A 668 -14.15 -19.36 27.51
CA LEU A 668 -15.45 -19.18 26.89
C LEU A 668 -15.41 -18.94 25.36
N PRO A 669 -14.41 -19.41 24.58
CA PRO A 669 -14.38 -19.13 23.15
C PRO A 669 -15.53 -19.81 22.42
N CYS A 670 -16.11 -19.13 21.43
CA CYS A 670 -17.11 -19.75 20.55
C CYS A 670 -16.44 -20.76 19.62
N LEU A 671 -16.64 -22.06 19.81
CA LEU A 671 -16.14 -23.08 18.88
C LEU A 671 -17.15 -23.33 17.78
N LEU A 672 -16.70 -23.26 16.52
CA LEU A 672 -17.54 -23.49 15.36
C LEU A 672 -17.01 -24.67 14.56
N ARG A 673 -17.86 -25.69 14.38
CA ARG A 673 -17.63 -26.76 13.41
C ARG A 673 -18.48 -26.51 12.17
N ILE A 674 -17.85 -26.66 11.02
CA ILE A 674 -18.48 -26.52 9.70
C ILE A 674 -18.35 -27.87 9.01
N SER A 675 -19.43 -28.39 8.46
CA SER A 675 -19.41 -29.70 7.79
C SER A 675 -20.31 -29.76 6.57
N THR A 676 -19.91 -30.56 5.59
CA THR A 676 -20.70 -30.84 4.39
C THR A 676 -21.19 -32.28 4.38
N ALA A 677 -22.25 -32.54 3.60
CA ALA A 677 -22.74 -33.90 3.38
C ALA A 677 -21.68 -34.81 2.72
N ALA A 678 -20.71 -34.24 2.01
CA ALA A 678 -19.59 -34.95 1.40
C ALA A 678 -18.47 -35.34 2.40
N GLY A 679 -18.67 -35.09 3.70
CA GLY A 679 -17.72 -35.45 4.76
C GLY A 679 -16.50 -34.52 4.89
N ARG A 680 -16.52 -33.36 4.23
CA ARG A 680 -15.51 -32.31 4.45
C ARG A 680 -15.93 -31.46 5.64
N SER A 681 -14.99 -31.14 6.52
CA SER A 681 -15.28 -30.36 7.72
C SER A 681 -14.09 -29.54 8.21
N ALA A 682 -14.39 -28.45 8.90
CA ALA A 682 -13.42 -27.58 9.55
C ALA A 682 -13.84 -27.28 10.99
N LEU A 683 -12.88 -27.23 11.91
CA LEU A 683 -13.09 -26.85 13.31
C LEU A 683 -12.32 -25.56 13.61
N LEU A 684 -13.05 -24.51 14.00
CA LEU A 684 -12.51 -23.23 14.45
C LEU A 684 -12.57 -23.19 15.98
N THR A 685 -11.40 -23.12 16.62
CA THR A 685 -11.28 -23.37 18.06
C THR A 685 -11.16 -22.13 18.94
N GLY A 686 -10.92 -20.95 18.35
CA GLY A 686 -10.47 -19.78 19.10
C GLY A 686 -9.29 -20.13 20.02
N ASP A 687 -9.26 -19.49 21.19
CA ASP A 687 -8.17 -19.65 22.16
C ASP A 687 -8.51 -20.61 23.30
N ILE A 688 -9.24 -21.69 22.98
CA ILE A 688 -9.63 -22.70 23.96
C ILE A 688 -8.41 -23.26 24.71
N GLU A 689 -8.50 -23.32 26.04
CA GLU A 689 -7.43 -23.82 26.91
C GLU A 689 -7.58 -25.31 27.22
N ALA A 690 -6.48 -25.94 27.65
CA ALA A 690 -6.41 -27.38 27.93
C ALA A 690 -7.57 -27.96 28.77
N PRO A 691 -8.06 -27.32 29.85
CA PRO A 691 -9.19 -27.87 30.62
C PRO A 691 -10.47 -27.98 29.80
N GLN A 692 -10.76 -26.98 28.96
CA GLN A 692 -11.92 -26.95 28.08
C GLN A 692 -11.75 -27.92 26.91
N GLU A 693 -10.54 -28.07 26.37
CA GLU A 693 -10.25 -29.08 25.34
C GLU A 693 -10.54 -30.50 25.85
N LEU A 694 -10.04 -30.85 27.04
CA LEU A 694 -10.27 -32.16 27.64
C LEU A 694 -11.75 -32.40 27.95
N ALA A 695 -12.46 -31.38 28.44
CA ALA A 695 -13.90 -31.46 28.69
C ALA A 695 -14.69 -31.64 27.38
N LEU A 696 -14.26 -30.98 26.30
CA LEU A 696 -14.87 -31.12 24.97
C LEU A 696 -14.70 -32.54 24.43
N VAL A 697 -13.48 -33.09 24.48
CA VAL A 697 -13.17 -34.45 24.02
C VAL A 697 -13.90 -35.50 24.87
N ALA A 698 -13.98 -35.31 26.19
CA ALA A 698 -14.68 -36.24 27.07
C ALA A 698 -16.21 -36.17 26.93
N GLY A 699 -16.76 -35.01 26.58
CA GLY A 699 -18.20 -34.77 26.52
C GLY A 699 -18.83 -35.01 25.16
N MET A 700 -18.05 -35.31 24.11
CA MET A 700 -18.55 -35.48 22.74
C MET A 700 -17.99 -36.74 22.08
N ASP A 701 -18.81 -37.37 21.24
CA ASP A 701 -18.35 -38.47 20.41
C ASP A 701 -17.26 -38.00 19.43
N ALA A 702 -16.23 -38.82 19.22
CA ALA A 702 -15.14 -38.51 18.30
C ALA A 702 -15.64 -38.18 16.88
N ALA A 703 -16.72 -38.82 16.42
CA ALA A 703 -17.34 -38.52 15.14
C ALA A 703 -17.86 -37.07 15.02
N SER A 704 -18.27 -36.47 16.13
CA SER A 704 -18.76 -35.09 16.21
C SER A 704 -17.62 -34.06 16.18
N LEU A 705 -16.40 -34.46 16.56
CA LEU A 705 -15.21 -33.61 16.55
C LEU A 705 -14.37 -33.77 15.28
N ARG A 706 -14.50 -34.89 14.56
CA ARG A 706 -13.76 -35.16 13.33
C ARG A 706 -13.89 -34.03 12.31
N SER A 707 -12.74 -33.45 11.97
CA SER A 707 -12.62 -32.31 11.06
C SER A 707 -11.41 -32.45 10.15
N SER A 708 -11.58 -32.22 8.85
CA SER A 708 -10.48 -32.27 7.87
C SER A 708 -9.45 -31.15 8.09
N VAL A 709 -9.93 -29.98 8.50
CA VAL A 709 -9.11 -28.80 8.81
C VAL A 709 -9.32 -28.42 10.27
N LEU A 710 -8.23 -28.13 10.98
CA LEU A 710 -8.24 -27.61 12.34
C LEU A 710 -7.55 -26.25 12.38
N LEU A 711 -8.25 -25.20 12.81
CA LEU A 711 -7.58 -23.99 13.27
C LEU A 711 -6.93 -24.33 14.62
N VAL A 712 -5.62 -24.17 14.76
CA VAL A 712 -4.91 -24.59 15.96
C VAL A 712 -5.29 -23.69 17.14
N PRO A 713 -5.70 -24.27 18.29
CA PRO A 713 -6.07 -23.51 19.47
C PRO A 713 -5.00 -22.52 19.90
N HIS A 714 -5.43 -21.30 20.23
CA HIS A 714 -4.60 -20.30 20.92
C HIS A 714 -3.26 -20.05 20.23
N HIS A 715 -3.29 -20.02 18.89
CA HIS A 715 -2.13 -19.81 18.01
C HIS A 715 -1.00 -20.85 18.21
N GLY A 716 -1.28 -21.98 18.85
CA GLY A 716 -0.30 -23.01 19.23
C GLY A 716 0.43 -22.72 20.55
N SER A 717 -0.25 -22.09 21.51
CA SER A 717 0.24 -21.91 22.89
C SER A 717 0.48 -23.24 23.61
N LYS A 718 1.40 -23.25 24.59
CA LYS A 718 1.62 -24.41 25.49
C LYS A 718 0.45 -24.67 26.45
N THR A 719 -0.41 -23.68 26.66
CA THR A 719 -1.60 -23.76 27.53
C THR A 719 -2.80 -24.42 26.84
N SER A 720 -2.67 -24.69 25.54
CA SER A 720 -3.69 -25.27 24.67
C SER A 720 -3.04 -26.37 23.81
N SER A 721 -3.77 -26.92 22.85
CA SER A 721 -3.30 -28.00 21.96
C SER A 721 -2.81 -29.24 22.75
N THR A 722 -3.67 -29.74 23.63
CA THR A 722 -3.51 -31.03 24.33
C THR A 722 -3.37 -32.17 23.34
N GLU A 723 -2.81 -33.30 23.77
CA GLU A 723 -2.64 -34.48 22.88
C GLU A 723 -3.98 -35.09 22.46
N ALA A 724 -4.97 -35.08 23.35
CA ALA A 724 -6.29 -35.66 23.11
C ALA A 724 -7.10 -34.94 22.02
N LEU A 725 -6.92 -33.62 21.84
CA LEU A 725 -7.73 -32.85 20.90
C LEU A 725 -7.38 -33.17 19.43
N PRO A 726 -6.12 -33.08 18.96
CA PRO A 726 -5.75 -33.49 17.60
C PRO A 726 -6.07 -34.96 17.31
N GLU A 727 -5.98 -35.86 18.30
CA GLU A 727 -6.36 -37.27 18.15
C GLU A 727 -7.86 -37.45 17.90
N ALA A 728 -8.70 -36.74 18.66
CA ALA A 728 -10.16 -36.78 18.50
C ALA A 728 -10.62 -36.12 17.19
N VAL A 729 -10.00 -35.00 16.81
CA VAL A 729 -10.32 -34.25 15.58
C VAL A 729 -9.79 -34.95 14.33
N ALA A 730 -8.62 -35.60 14.42
CA ALA A 730 -7.88 -36.26 13.34
C ALA A 730 -7.77 -35.42 12.05
N PRO A 731 -7.22 -34.19 12.10
CA PRO A 731 -7.16 -33.30 10.95
C PRO A 731 -6.10 -33.71 9.94
N GLN A 732 -6.37 -33.42 8.66
CA GLN A 732 -5.37 -33.55 7.60
C GLN A 732 -4.45 -32.32 7.58
N ILE A 733 -5.02 -31.14 7.83
CA ILE A 733 -4.33 -29.86 7.82
C ILE A 733 -4.65 -29.12 9.13
N ALA A 734 -3.60 -28.59 9.76
CA ALA A 734 -3.70 -27.72 10.93
C ALA A 734 -3.15 -26.32 10.59
N VAL A 735 -3.98 -25.30 10.77
CA VAL A 735 -3.66 -23.90 10.42
C VAL A 735 -3.33 -23.12 11.69
N VAL A 736 -2.14 -22.50 11.72
CA VAL A 736 -1.70 -21.64 12.83
C VAL A 736 -1.65 -20.20 12.35
N GLN A 737 -2.61 -19.38 12.80
CA GLN A 737 -2.52 -17.93 12.62
C GLN A 737 -1.62 -17.34 13.70
N ARG A 738 -0.49 -16.76 13.31
CA ARG A 738 0.46 -16.14 14.25
C ARG A 738 1.23 -14.99 13.62
N GLY A 739 1.74 -14.10 14.46
CA GLY A 739 2.65 -13.05 14.01
C GLY A 739 4.05 -13.59 13.70
N TYR A 740 4.68 -13.04 12.66
CA TYR A 740 6.10 -13.26 12.36
C TYR A 740 6.97 -12.84 13.54
N ARG A 741 7.77 -13.80 14.04
CA ARG A 741 8.59 -13.65 15.25
C ARG A 741 7.82 -12.99 16.40
N ASN A 742 6.60 -13.50 16.66
CA ASN A 742 5.75 -13.04 17.75
C ASN A 742 6.47 -13.17 19.10
N ARG A 743 6.11 -12.28 20.04
CA ARG A 743 6.70 -12.23 21.39
C ARG A 743 6.41 -13.46 22.25
N PHE A 744 5.41 -14.25 21.89
CA PHE A 744 4.95 -15.40 22.65
C PHE A 744 5.71 -16.69 22.31
N GLY A 745 6.46 -16.70 21.21
CA GLY A 745 7.15 -17.90 20.73
C GLY A 745 6.21 -18.97 20.19
N HIS A 746 5.04 -18.57 19.69
CA HIS A 746 4.03 -19.47 19.12
C HIS A 746 4.34 -19.84 17.65
N PRO A 747 3.98 -21.04 17.16
CA PRO A 747 3.54 -22.17 17.97
C PRO A 747 4.73 -22.66 18.81
N ALA A 748 4.43 -23.10 20.03
CA ALA A 748 5.48 -23.57 20.93
C ALA A 748 6.11 -24.86 20.38
N PRO A 749 7.44 -25.07 20.52
CA PRO A 749 8.10 -26.27 20.00
C PRO A 749 7.46 -27.61 20.42
N PRO A 750 6.96 -27.80 21.66
CA PRO A 750 6.26 -29.03 22.03
C PRO A 750 4.95 -29.23 21.27
N VAL A 751 4.21 -28.16 20.97
CA VAL A 751 2.97 -28.23 20.19
C VAL A 751 3.29 -28.63 18.76
N LEU A 752 4.29 -27.98 18.14
CA LEU A 752 4.77 -28.35 16.80
C LEU A 752 5.15 -29.83 16.71
N ALA A 753 5.90 -30.33 17.69
CA ALA A 753 6.31 -31.73 17.74
C ALA A 753 5.12 -32.70 17.84
N ARG A 754 4.07 -32.37 18.60
CA ARG A 754 2.85 -33.20 18.70
C ARG A 754 2.14 -33.34 17.36
N TYR A 755 1.90 -32.21 16.67
CA TYR A 755 1.22 -32.24 15.36
C TYR A 755 2.06 -33.00 14.31
N GLN A 756 3.39 -32.81 14.31
CA GLN A 756 4.30 -33.53 13.42
C GLN A 756 4.34 -35.04 13.71
N ALA A 757 4.35 -35.43 14.98
CA ALA A 757 4.35 -36.85 15.38
C ALA A 757 3.08 -37.59 14.92
N GLN A 758 1.96 -36.89 14.81
CA GLN A 758 0.69 -37.43 14.29
C GLN A 758 0.58 -37.36 12.75
N GLY A 759 1.61 -36.87 12.05
CA GLY A 759 1.61 -36.77 10.59
C GLY A 759 0.66 -35.70 10.04
N ILE A 760 0.26 -34.72 10.87
CA ILE A 760 -0.66 -33.64 10.47
C ILE A 760 0.13 -32.56 9.71
N ALA A 761 -0.38 -32.12 8.55
CA ALA A 761 0.25 -31.05 7.79
C ALA A 761 0.00 -29.70 8.48
N LEU A 762 1.02 -29.14 9.14
CA LEU A 762 0.94 -27.85 9.80
C LEU A 762 1.35 -26.73 8.85
N VAL A 763 0.49 -25.71 8.71
CA VAL A 763 0.77 -24.48 7.96
C VAL A 763 0.69 -23.27 8.88
N THR A 764 1.55 -22.27 8.69
CA THR A 764 1.55 -21.05 9.51
C THR A 764 1.45 -19.81 8.66
N SER A 765 0.61 -18.85 9.09
CA SER A 765 0.29 -17.67 8.28
C SER A 765 1.50 -16.84 7.82
N PRO A 766 2.60 -16.67 8.59
CA PRO A 766 3.80 -15.96 8.10
C PRO A 766 4.53 -16.65 6.93
N ASP A 767 4.35 -17.96 6.77
CA ASP A 767 5.08 -18.75 5.77
C ASP A 767 4.25 -18.96 4.50
N CYS A 768 2.93 -19.15 4.64
CA CYS A 768 2.03 -19.44 3.51
C CYS A 768 1.13 -18.27 3.09
N GLY A 769 0.95 -17.26 3.94
CA GLY A 769 -0.09 -16.25 3.77
C GLY A 769 -1.50 -16.79 4.03
N ALA A 770 -2.49 -16.07 3.48
CA ALA A 770 -3.93 -16.31 3.67
C ALA A 770 -4.53 -17.48 2.88
#